data_AF-A0A6A4Y1L6-F1
#
_entry.id   AF-A0A6A4Y1L6-F1
#
_cell.length_a   1.000
_cell.length_b   1.000
_cell.length_c   1.000
_cell.angle_alpha   90.00
_cell.angle_beta   90.00
_cell.angle_gamma   90.00
#
_symmetry.space_group_name_H-M   'P 1'
#
loop_
_entity.id
_entity.type
_entity.pdbx_description
1 polymer ?
#
loop_
_entity_poly.entity_id
_entity_poly.type
_entity_poly.pdbx_seq_one_letter_code
_entity_poly.pdbx_strand_id
1 'polypeptide(L)'
;MMLPDGGYSKFTAAPRSIWSSMVVAGEATWVSYVIGDVLLVSMHASSAKVIAPVASTIAWLTIVILDVVSPLRLMAQLDRQCAADDTYRLLHCQSGFVQVGSWQRLGSILLLQVGSVVLAATFNVVVLRPRGDRVVMKPSLVLHGVGEAFLHRTLHEGMNTASWELDDTALLLCGMISFPWHHSMCTFDIKRWVFLDAKHNIRTRQRPALSLDPPTLANATQVVPVDVAVGSTTERHPRRRVVIFGLIYVLLSTVGSVSFIVLSTVNFANDFYWVTFNMTGHHVAIADWFNENVMLSRNLSAFRLDEPRWSSMDTDFSGPTLQVRSSPWLAPRLQFEALTGVLPAIQGLRQSNPCLGPWIMTQYCWVDFGRQWPMTNSQARQTRCASSVTNGAVYLEALLRNLDWNIWTSCWGSSFEIAFGSTLRSTSAGQAWLRMTETNYLTTSIADEVSYWSQANIQHYTVQWQNYKSTGLINTYVIENVFGVEYPMTLSHSNGSFRLAGQTMFQMYWSLASDLWAINANATSIHGQSLIRASDNDAFANVSMRTVLVGNGTLKYPLGMAFTLIQHHIGPFGSIDMITIPSPASLQSFVAAGLDILRRSVASSASAAFAYATLSTTYVNEVQWSPIPTLLLLNPTWSTVGGSLLCPDSAPISVTVGLLQLTSRLDFCGTQVMSNFNPVFELVLLATVGVGLGRTLNSVDVEAINTHQTKSGTDIQDMLTQSGTYLQPFLMADGIHLDTTLKSIAQTEAQALNISILQYIQQNTSAPVQLMTFPLFDPADPSFFFWSWLYALEWTMGNREVVSFQGDVGTINVITECAIPVFQPVQTHELPTIFSLYARSAVQYVTGVLLSIVLGVLLYTVWCRGRVDGLNLFLVNRVAGVVWVGRPLLLLRGITALALLSTASLELTLTHSLVTGFVVPTVPWYKVVLSGGEATWLV
;
A
#
# COMPACT_ATOMS: atom_id res chain seq x y z
N MET A 1 -7.98 23.40 12.96
CA MET A 1 -9.18 22.56 13.14
C MET A 1 -10.22 23.04 12.13
N MET A 2 -10.80 22.16 11.30
CA MET A 2 -11.97 22.50 10.49
C MET A 2 -13.19 22.22 11.36
N LEU A 3 -13.93 23.25 11.74
CA LEU A 3 -15.21 23.10 12.45
C LEU A 3 -16.35 23.39 11.47
N PRO A 4 -17.42 22.59 11.45
CA PRO A 4 -18.59 22.84 10.62
C PRO A 4 -19.49 23.86 11.31
N ASP A 5 -19.26 25.16 11.05
CA ASP A 5 -20.24 26.19 11.38
C ASP A 5 -20.92 26.65 10.08
N GLY A 6 -22.18 26.25 9.88
CA GLY A 6 -23.06 26.85 8.85
C GLY A 6 -22.74 26.51 7.39
N GLY A 7 -22.33 25.28 7.08
CA GLY A 7 -22.25 24.78 5.70
C GLY A 7 -20.97 25.14 4.92
N TYR A 8 -19.98 25.78 5.55
CA TYR A 8 -18.67 26.03 4.95
C TYR A 8 -17.53 25.64 5.90
N SER A 9 -16.44 25.08 5.35
CA SER A 9 -15.23 24.73 6.10
C SER A 9 -14.19 25.84 5.97
N LYS A 10 -13.69 26.38 7.09
CA LYS A 10 -12.59 27.36 7.11
C LYS A 10 -11.53 27.00 8.15
N PHE A 11 -10.30 27.44 7.92
CA PHE A 11 -9.27 27.41 8.96
C PHE A 11 -9.56 28.50 10.00
N THR A 12 -9.69 28.09 11.26
CA THR A 12 -9.76 29.00 12.40
C THR A 12 -8.43 29.01 13.12
N ALA A 13 -7.95 30.22 13.45
CA ALA A 13 -6.80 30.36 14.33
C ALA A 13 -7.22 29.93 15.74
N ALA A 14 -6.69 28.80 16.20
CA ALA A 14 -6.88 28.31 17.56
C ALA A 14 -5.60 28.56 18.35
N PRO A 15 -5.47 29.68 19.08
CA PRO A 15 -4.32 29.89 19.95
C PRO A 15 -4.26 28.78 21.00
N ARG A 16 -3.04 28.44 21.44
CA ARG A 16 -2.85 27.47 22.51
C ARG A 16 -3.58 27.93 23.77
N SER A 17 -4.13 26.98 24.51
CA SER A 17 -4.66 27.28 25.84
C SER A 17 -3.53 27.77 26.75
N ILE A 18 -3.86 28.57 27.77
CA ILE A 18 -2.88 29.04 28.75
C ILE A 18 -2.14 27.86 29.38
N TRP A 19 -2.83 26.75 29.67
CA TRP A 19 -2.24 25.52 30.20
C TRP A 19 -1.22 24.91 29.23
N SER A 20 -1.55 24.81 27.95
CA SER A 20 -0.63 24.32 26.93
C SER A 20 0.60 25.22 26.80
N SER A 21 0.43 26.54 26.86
CA SER A 21 1.53 27.51 26.84
C SER A 21 2.42 27.41 28.09
N MET A 22 1.85 27.20 29.27
CA MET A 22 2.58 26.98 30.52
C MET A 22 3.46 25.73 30.46
N VAL A 23 2.94 24.64 29.90
CA VAL A 23 3.68 23.37 29.71
C VAL A 23 4.83 23.59 28.72
N VAL A 24 4.56 24.15 27.54
CA VAL A 24 5.60 24.38 26.52
C VAL A 24 6.67 25.36 27.00
N ALA A 25 6.28 26.41 27.75
CA ALA A 25 7.23 27.33 28.36
C ALA A 25 8.09 26.62 29.42
N GLY A 26 7.50 25.70 30.19
CA GLY A 26 8.22 24.82 31.12
C GLY A 26 9.30 24.02 30.40
N GLU A 27 8.93 23.36 29.30
CA GLU A 27 9.88 22.62 28.47
C GLU A 27 10.94 23.52 27.82
N ALA A 28 10.60 24.77 27.48
CA ALA A 28 11.58 25.72 26.99
C ALA A 28 12.63 26.08 28.07
N THR A 29 12.25 26.17 29.35
CA THR A 29 13.14 26.58 30.45
C THR A 29 14.27 25.61 30.79
N TRP A 30 14.31 24.41 30.20
CA TRP A 30 15.47 23.52 30.31
C TRP A 30 16.77 24.18 29.86
N VAL A 31 16.73 25.12 28.92
CA VAL A 31 17.93 25.89 28.52
C VAL A 31 18.47 26.71 29.71
N SER A 32 17.60 27.36 30.50
CA SER A 32 18.00 28.04 31.74
C SER A 32 18.58 27.09 32.79
N TYR A 33 18.06 25.87 32.91
CA TYR A 33 18.62 24.85 33.81
C TYR A 33 20.04 24.45 33.40
N VAL A 34 20.27 24.20 32.12
CA VAL A 34 21.61 23.89 31.58
C VAL A 34 22.59 25.03 31.81
N ILE A 35 22.17 26.29 31.59
CA ILE A 35 23.01 27.46 31.88
C ILE A 35 23.34 27.51 33.38
N GLY A 36 22.37 27.25 34.26
CA GLY A 36 22.58 27.15 35.70
C GLY A 36 23.61 26.08 36.09
N ASP A 37 23.53 24.89 35.48
CA ASP A 37 24.45 23.79 35.74
C ASP A 37 25.88 24.08 35.29
N VAL A 38 26.06 24.71 34.13
CA VAL A 38 27.39 25.15 33.65
C VAL A 38 27.98 26.20 34.59
N LEU A 39 27.15 27.12 35.06
CA LEU A 39 27.57 28.18 35.97
C LEU A 39 27.91 27.66 37.38
N LEU A 40 27.39 26.50 37.82
CA LEU A 40 27.78 25.88 39.11
C LEU A 40 29.29 25.58 39.21
N VAL A 41 29.98 25.40 38.09
CA VAL A 41 31.44 25.14 38.07
C VAL A 41 32.23 26.37 38.54
N SER A 42 31.73 27.57 38.25
CA SER A 42 32.40 28.84 38.57
C SER A 42 31.75 29.61 39.71
N MET A 43 30.46 29.37 39.96
CA MET A 43 29.66 30.03 40.99
C MET A 43 29.64 29.23 42.29
N HIS A 44 29.65 29.92 43.44
CA HIS A 44 29.47 29.26 44.73
C HIS A 44 28.06 28.68 44.87
N ALA A 45 27.96 27.51 45.50
CA ALA A 45 26.69 26.79 45.71
C ALA A 45 25.61 27.64 46.42
N SER A 46 26.00 28.54 47.33
CA SER A 46 25.08 29.45 48.04
C SER A 46 24.44 30.48 47.11
N SER A 47 25.17 31.02 46.15
CA SER A 47 24.66 31.96 45.14
C SER A 47 23.82 31.24 44.09
N ALA A 48 24.27 30.06 43.63
CA ALA A 48 23.55 29.27 42.64
C ALA A 48 22.15 28.83 43.14
N LYS A 49 22.04 28.47 44.42
CA LYS A 49 20.77 28.09 45.08
C LYS A 49 19.68 29.15 44.99
N VAL A 50 20.05 30.43 44.85
CA VAL A 50 19.10 31.55 44.70
C VAL A 50 18.94 31.97 43.25
N ILE A 51 20.03 32.02 42.48
CA ILE A 51 20.04 32.56 41.12
C ILE A 51 19.30 31.64 40.13
N ALA A 52 19.53 30.33 40.17
CA ALA A 52 18.95 29.42 39.18
C ALA A 52 17.42 29.29 39.27
N PRO A 53 16.78 29.16 40.46
CA PRO A 53 15.32 29.13 40.55
C PRO A 53 14.67 30.46 40.14
N VAL A 54 15.27 31.60 40.52
CA VAL A 54 14.76 32.93 40.15
C VAL A 54 14.87 33.16 38.65
N ALA A 55 16.01 32.86 38.04
CA ALA A 55 16.21 32.96 36.59
C ALA A 55 15.20 32.09 35.83
N SER A 56 15.02 30.84 36.24
CA SER A 56 14.09 29.90 35.57
C SER A 56 12.64 30.34 35.71
N THR A 57 12.25 30.90 36.87
CA THR A 57 10.89 31.45 37.08
C THR A 57 10.65 32.68 36.20
N ILE A 58 11.61 33.60 36.09
CA ILE A 58 11.52 34.78 35.22
C ILE A 58 11.47 34.36 33.75
N ALA A 59 12.32 33.43 33.33
CA ALA A 59 12.30 32.85 31.98
C ALA A 59 10.94 32.25 31.65
N TRP A 60 10.43 31.40 32.54
CA TRP A 60 9.13 30.75 32.36
C TRP A 60 8.00 31.78 32.24
N LEU A 61 7.90 32.72 33.19
CA LEU A 61 6.87 33.77 33.17
C LEU A 61 6.92 34.60 31.89
N THR A 62 8.10 35.04 31.47
CA THR A 62 8.26 35.87 30.27
C THR A 62 7.91 35.12 28.99
N ILE A 63 8.25 33.83 28.89
CA ILE A 63 7.88 32.98 27.75
C ILE A 63 6.37 32.72 27.71
N VAL A 64 5.73 32.45 28.86
CA VAL A 64 4.27 32.27 28.94
C VAL A 64 3.55 33.55 28.52
N ILE A 65 3.96 34.71 29.04
CA ILE A 65 3.38 36.00 28.66
C ILE A 65 3.53 36.22 27.16
N LEU A 66 4.73 35.95 26.62
CA LEU A 66 5.02 36.14 25.21
C LEU A 66 4.13 35.24 24.33
N ASP A 67 3.92 33.97 24.70
CA ASP A 67 3.09 33.00 23.95
C ASP A 67 1.59 33.36 23.98
N VAL A 68 1.09 33.84 25.12
CA VAL A 68 -0.31 34.24 25.29
C VAL A 68 -0.61 35.58 24.62
N VAL A 69 0.26 36.58 24.79
CA VAL A 69 0.04 37.94 24.25
C VAL A 69 0.28 37.98 22.74
N SER A 70 1.21 37.19 22.23
CA SER A 70 1.61 37.19 20.82
C SER A 70 1.74 35.75 20.30
N PRO A 71 0.61 35.06 20.05
CA PRO A 71 0.62 33.70 19.52
C PRO A 71 1.07 33.68 18.05
N LEU A 72 1.80 32.64 17.66
CA LEU A 72 2.20 32.43 16.26
C LEU A 72 0.97 32.16 15.39
N ARG A 73 0.90 32.85 14.23
CA ARG A 73 -0.18 32.68 13.24
C ARG A 73 0.36 32.00 12.00
N LEU A 74 -0.43 31.10 11.41
CA LEU A 74 -0.18 30.56 10.08
C LEU A 74 -0.41 31.67 9.05
N MET A 75 0.58 31.93 8.21
CA MET A 75 0.45 32.88 7.10
C MET A 75 0.48 32.11 5.79
N ALA A 76 -0.46 32.38 4.89
CA ALA A 76 -0.48 31.81 3.54
C ALA A 76 -0.30 32.92 2.53
N GLN A 77 0.61 32.73 1.58
CA GLN A 77 0.81 33.60 0.44
C GLN A 77 0.43 32.82 -0.82
N LEU A 78 -0.48 33.35 -1.62
CA LEU A 78 -0.84 32.80 -2.92
C LEU A 78 0.02 33.49 -3.97
N ASP A 79 0.91 32.74 -4.62
CA ASP A 79 1.70 33.20 -5.75
C ASP A 79 1.73 32.05 -6.76
N ARG A 80 1.05 32.25 -7.90
CA ARG A 80 0.84 31.18 -8.89
C ARG A 80 1.85 31.30 -10.00
N GLN A 81 2.79 30.36 -10.01
CA GLN A 81 3.78 30.18 -11.05
C GLN A 81 3.53 28.82 -11.71
N CYS A 82 3.09 28.84 -12.96
CA CYS A 82 2.82 27.63 -13.73
C CYS A 82 3.84 27.51 -14.87
N ALA A 83 4.39 26.32 -15.05
CA ALA A 83 5.17 25.93 -16.22
C ALA A 83 4.46 24.79 -16.96
N ALA A 84 4.37 24.91 -18.27
CA ALA A 84 3.93 23.83 -19.14
C ALA A 84 5.18 23.08 -19.61
N ASP A 85 5.35 21.85 -19.14
CA ASP A 85 6.50 21.00 -19.52
C ASP A 85 6.14 20.16 -20.77
N ASP A 86 4.87 19.75 -20.91
CA ASP A 86 4.35 19.06 -22.09
C ASP A 86 2.88 19.43 -22.34
N THR A 87 2.60 20.21 -23.39
CA THR A 87 1.32 20.93 -23.60
C THR A 87 0.08 20.05 -23.74
N TYR A 88 0.23 18.75 -24.01
CA TYR A 88 -0.87 17.79 -24.13
C TYR A 88 -1.05 16.88 -22.91
N ARG A 89 -0.16 16.94 -21.90
CA ARG A 89 -0.11 15.95 -20.81
C ARG A 89 -0.25 16.53 -19.42
N LEU A 90 0.51 17.58 -19.03
CA LEU A 90 0.45 18.15 -17.67
C LEU A 90 0.91 19.63 -17.59
N LEU A 91 0.34 20.36 -16.63
CA LEU A 91 0.78 21.68 -16.18
C LEU A 91 1.31 21.59 -14.74
N HIS A 92 2.54 22.06 -14.51
CA HIS A 92 3.11 22.15 -13.16
C HIS A 92 2.89 23.56 -12.60
N CYS A 93 2.01 23.68 -11.60
CA CYS A 93 1.68 24.95 -10.97
C CYS A 93 2.07 24.95 -9.48
N GLN A 94 3.02 25.79 -9.10
CA GLN A 94 3.21 26.16 -7.70
C GLN A 94 2.31 27.35 -7.40
N SER A 95 1.25 27.16 -6.61
CA SER A 95 0.21 28.18 -6.42
C SER A 95 0.31 28.99 -5.12
N GLY A 96 1.13 28.57 -4.15
CA GLY A 96 1.27 29.30 -2.90
C GLY A 96 2.21 28.63 -1.90
N PHE A 97 2.48 29.36 -0.82
CA PHE A 97 3.34 28.97 0.30
C PHE A 97 2.61 29.21 1.62
N VAL A 98 2.70 28.26 2.56
CA VAL A 98 2.13 28.38 3.91
C VAL A 98 3.27 28.40 4.93
N GLN A 99 3.46 29.54 5.58
CA GLN A 99 4.42 29.72 6.66
C GLN A 99 3.82 29.28 8.00
N VAL A 100 4.47 28.30 8.63
CA VAL A 100 4.03 27.73 9.93
C VAL A 100 4.77 28.31 11.13
N GLY A 101 6.04 28.71 10.98
CA GLY A 101 6.91 29.16 12.10
C GLY A 101 7.68 30.46 11.84
N SER A 102 8.32 31.00 12.88
CA SER A 102 9.10 32.25 12.84
C SER A 102 10.47 32.11 13.51
N TRP A 103 11.54 32.37 12.76
CA TRP A 103 12.93 32.40 13.25
C TRP A 103 13.18 33.51 14.27
N GLN A 104 12.57 34.68 14.05
CA GLN A 104 12.69 35.82 14.96
C GLN A 104 12.16 35.47 16.35
N ARG A 105 11.03 34.75 16.41
CA ARG A 105 10.40 34.33 17.66
C ARG A 105 11.27 33.35 18.45
N LEU A 106 11.89 32.39 17.77
CA LEU A 106 12.84 31.45 18.40
C LEU A 106 14.04 32.20 19.02
N GLY A 107 14.63 33.13 18.27
CA GLY A 107 15.73 33.97 18.76
C GLY A 107 15.34 34.81 19.98
N SER A 108 14.14 35.42 19.98
CA SER A 108 13.63 36.17 21.13
C SER A 108 13.49 35.30 22.39
N ILE A 109 12.99 34.08 22.26
CA ILE A 109 12.84 33.15 23.41
C ILE A 109 14.21 32.79 24.00
N LEU A 110 15.22 32.51 23.17
CA LEU A 110 16.57 32.22 23.65
C LEU A 110 17.20 33.42 24.36
N LEU A 111 17.05 34.62 23.81
CA LEU A 111 17.54 35.85 24.43
C LEU A 111 16.86 36.14 25.77
N LEU A 112 15.57 35.86 25.91
CA LEU A 112 14.86 36.00 27.18
C LEU A 112 15.43 35.07 28.26
N GLN A 113 15.79 33.84 27.92
CA GLN A 113 16.39 32.91 28.87
C GLN A 113 17.78 33.36 29.31
N VAL A 114 18.66 33.75 28.39
CA VAL A 114 19.98 34.31 28.75
C VAL A 114 19.84 35.59 29.57
N GLY A 115 18.94 36.49 29.16
CA GLY A 115 18.68 37.75 29.87
C GLY A 115 18.15 37.52 31.28
N SER A 116 17.30 36.51 31.50
CA SER A 116 16.77 36.19 32.83
C SER A 116 17.84 35.70 33.81
N VAL A 117 18.86 34.97 33.34
CA VAL A 117 20.01 34.56 34.15
C VAL A 117 20.86 35.78 34.54
N VAL A 118 21.13 36.69 33.60
CA VAL A 118 21.86 37.94 33.88
C VAL A 118 21.11 38.83 34.87
N LEU A 119 19.79 38.94 34.74
CA LEU A 119 18.94 39.70 35.67
C LEU A 119 18.94 39.07 37.07
N ALA A 120 18.82 37.75 37.18
CA ALA A 120 18.86 37.07 38.47
C ALA A 120 20.25 37.17 39.14
N ALA A 121 21.33 37.09 38.36
CA ALA A 121 22.69 37.24 38.85
C ALA A 121 22.97 38.67 39.35
N THR A 122 22.57 39.68 38.58
CA THR A 122 22.72 41.09 38.99
C THR A 122 21.87 41.41 40.22
N PHE A 123 20.64 40.89 40.30
CA PHE A 123 19.79 41.02 41.49
C PHE A 123 20.45 40.40 42.73
N ASN A 124 21.04 39.21 42.62
CA ASN A 124 21.72 38.55 43.74
C ASN A 124 22.94 39.35 44.24
N VAL A 125 23.74 39.89 43.31
CA VAL A 125 24.93 40.69 43.64
C VAL A 125 24.56 42.04 44.27
N VAL A 126 23.53 42.72 43.75
CA VAL A 126 23.17 44.09 44.15
C VAL A 126 22.31 44.12 45.43
N VAL A 127 21.33 43.21 45.54
CA VAL A 127 20.29 43.26 46.59
C VAL A 127 20.62 42.35 47.77
N LEU A 128 21.08 41.12 47.50
CA LEU A 128 21.26 40.12 48.55
C LEU A 128 22.63 40.15 49.22
N ARG A 129 23.57 41.00 48.73
CA ARG A 129 24.96 41.21 49.23
C ARG A 129 25.43 40.05 50.13
N PRO A 130 26.09 39.01 49.60
CA PRO A 130 26.30 37.77 50.34
C PRO A 130 26.99 38.05 51.69
N ARG A 131 26.19 37.97 52.77
CA ARG A 131 26.64 37.95 54.16
C ARG A 131 26.33 36.55 54.67
N GLY A 132 27.36 35.72 54.82
CA GLY A 132 27.19 34.39 55.40
C GLY A 132 28.39 33.49 55.17
N ASP A 133 28.81 32.82 56.22
CA ASP A 133 30.09 32.14 56.43
C ASP A 133 30.54 31.16 55.34
N ARG A 134 31.87 31.12 55.16
CA ARG A 134 32.61 30.12 54.39
C ARG A 134 32.59 28.78 55.12
N VAL A 135 31.49 28.04 55.07
CA VAL A 135 31.51 26.61 55.42
C VAL A 135 31.93 25.82 54.19
N VAL A 136 33.23 25.57 54.06
CA VAL A 136 33.79 24.62 53.09
C VAL A 136 33.54 23.22 53.64
N MET A 137 32.42 22.59 53.24
CA MET A 137 32.19 21.17 53.48
C MET A 137 32.71 20.35 52.29
N LYS A 138 33.16 19.13 52.59
CA LYS A 138 33.72 18.21 51.60
C LYS A 138 32.59 17.54 50.81
N PRO A 139 32.73 17.42 49.48
CA PRO A 139 31.69 16.87 48.61
C PRO A 139 31.45 15.38 48.88
N SER A 140 30.20 14.94 48.78
CA SER A 140 29.84 13.52 48.86
C SER A 140 30.14 12.84 47.52
N LEU A 141 30.82 11.68 47.56
CA LEU A 141 31.05 10.87 46.36
C LEU A 141 29.80 10.12 45.88
N VAL A 142 28.70 10.12 46.64
CA VAL A 142 27.46 9.39 46.29
C VAL A 142 26.48 10.30 45.55
N LEU A 143 26.50 11.60 45.81
CA LEU A 143 25.56 12.56 45.24
C LEU A 143 26.15 13.35 44.09
N HIS A 144 25.28 13.76 43.16
CA HIS A 144 25.66 14.66 42.06
C HIS A 144 25.76 16.11 42.56
N GLY A 145 26.67 16.92 42.01
CA GLY A 145 26.93 18.29 42.49
C GLY A 145 25.71 19.22 42.47
N VAL A 146 24.78 19.01 41.53
CA VAL A 146 23.47 19.71 41.47
C VAL A 146 22.60 19.37 42.69
N GLY A 147 22.59 18.10 43.11
CA GLY A 147 21.89 17.66 44.32
C GLY A 147 22.50 18.28 45.59
N GLU A 148 23.83 18.40 45.65
CA GLU A 148 24.54 19.05 46.77
C GLU A 148 24.33 20.57 46.85
N ALA A 149 24.17 21.22 45.69
CA ALA A 149 23.97 22.66 45.59
C ALA A 149 22.51 23.08 45.88
N PHE A 150 21.52 22.36 45.35
CA PHE A 150 20.12 22.81 45.37
C PHE A 150 19.28 22.21 46.50
N LEU A 151 19.52 20.96 46.91
CA LEU A 151 18.68 20.32 47.93
C LEU A 151 18.84 20.99 49.30
N HIS A 152 17.77 20.91 50.10
CA HIS A 152 17.78 21.43 51.46
C HIS A 152 18.60 20.51 52.36
N ARG A 153 19.35 21.10 53.29
CA ARG A 153 20.21 20.37 54.22
C ARG A 153 19.58 20.45 55.60
N THR A 154 19.18 19.31 56.14
CA THR A 154 18.88 19.16 57.56
C THR A 154 20.16 18.68 58.25
N LEU A 155 20.77 19.57 59.03
CA LEU A 155 21.91 19.25 59.90
C LEU A 155 21.36 18.90 61.28
N HIS A 156 21.56 17.67 61.74
CA HIS A 156 21.28 17.30 63.12
C HIS A 156 22.52 17.54 63.97
N GLU A 157 22.46 18.46 64.93
CA GLU A 157 23.52 18.63 65.95
C GLU A 157 23.43 17.50 66.98
N GLY A 158 23.98 16.34 66.62
CA GLY A 158 24.32 15.26 67.53
C GLY A 158 25.83 15.22 67.77
N MET A 159 26.23 14.88 69.01
CA MET A 159 27.59 14.91 69.53
C MET A 159 28.63 14.35 68.52
N ASN A 160 29.42 15.26 67.95
CA ASN A 160 30.67 15.08 67.17
C ASN A 160 30.65 14.75 65.66
N THR A 161 29.52 14.63 64.96
CA THR A 161 29.52 14.53 63.48
C THR A 161 28.29 15.18 62.85
N ALA A 162 28.46 16.23 62.06
CA ALA A 162 27.40 16.83 61.25
C ALA A 162 27.08 15.92 60.05
N SER A 163 26.00 15.14 60.12
CA SER A 163 25.54 14.27 59.04
C SER A 163 24.50 14.97 58.15
N TRP A 164 24.52 14.68 56.84
CA TRP A 164 23.52 15.18 55.89
C TRP A 164 22.42 14.14 55.68
N GLU A 165 21.20 14.44 56.11
CA GLU A 165 20.03 13.59 55.92
C GLU A 165 19.23 13.99 54.68
N LEU A 166 18.83 13.01 53.86
CA LEU A 166 17.94 13.16 52.71
C LEU A 166 16.67 12.32 52.93
N ASP A 167 15.52 12.90 52.62
CA ASP A 167 14.24 12.19 52.64
C ASP A 167 14.07 11.30 51.39
N ASP A 168 13.13 10.35 51.44
CA ASP A 168 12.88 9.40 50.34
C ASP A 168 12.60 10.09 48.99
N THR A 169 11.99 11.28 49.01
CA THR A 169 11.72 12.06 47.80
C THR A 169 13.00 12.66 47.21
N ALA A 170 13.86 13.27 48.04
CA ALA A 170 15.14 13.79 47.59
C ALA A 170 16.09 12.67 47.17
N LEU A 171 15.99 11.49 47.77
CA LEU A 171 16.69 10.29 47.31
C LEU A 171 16.24 9.89 45.91
N LEU A 172 14.93 9.82 45.66
CA LEU A 172 14.39 9.49 44.34
C LEU A 172 14.81 10.53 43.28
N LEU A 173 14.76 11.83 43.60
CA LEU A 173 15.23 12.91 42.73
C LEU A 173 16.75 12.82 42.47
N CYS A 174 17.50 12.29 43.42
CA CYS A 174 18.92 11.98 43.26
C CYS A 174 19.17 10.64 42.53
N GLY A 175 18.14 9.94 42.08
CA GLY A 175 18.24 8.65 41.39
C GLY A 175 18.51 7.47 42.33
N MET A 176 18.16 7.58 43.60
CA MET A 176 18.30 6.53 44.61
C MET A 176 16.93 6.05 45.08
N ILE A 177 16.65 4.75 44.95
CA ILE A 177 15.38 4.15 45.38
C ILE A 177 15.65 3.34 46.63
N SER A 178 15.12 3.79 47.76
CA SER A 178 15.12 3.03 49.00
C SER A 178 13.88 2.13 49.08
N PHE A 179 14.07 0.84 49.32
CA PHE A 179 12.98 -0.10 49.55
C PHE A 179 13.34 -1.12 50.64
N PRO A 180 12.36 -1.64 51.41
CA PRO A 180 12.61 -2.66 52.41
C PRO A 180 12.82 -4.03 51.75
N TRP A 181 13.91 -4.72 52.09
CA TRP A 181 14.18 -6.09 51.65
C TRP A 181 14.75 -6.91 52.83
N HIS A 182 14.10 -8.03 53.17
CA HIS A 182 14.49 -8.93 54.27
C HIS A 182 14.97 -8.20 55.55
N HIS A 183 14.08 -7.39 56.14
CA HIS A 183 14.30 -6.64 57.39
C HIS A 183 15.37 -5.52 57.36
N SER A 184 16.02 -5.28 56.22
CA SER A 184 16.96 -4.17 56.02
C SER A 184 16.44 -3.19 54.96
N MET A 185 16.72 -1.90 55.10
CA MET A 185 16.49 -0.94 54.00
C MET A 185 17.62 -1.08 53.00
N CYS A 186 17.30 -1.39 51.75
CA CYS A 186 18.23 -1.42 50.64
C CYS A 186 18.01 -0.19 49.78
N THR A 187 19.09 0.48 49.38
CA THR A 187 19.02 1.65 48.50
C THR A 187 19.68 1.30 47.18
N PHE A 188 18.90 1.34 46.10
CA PHE A 188 19.36 1.12 44.75
C PHE A 188 19.68 2.45 44.08
N ASP A 189 20.94 2.66 43.71
CA ASP A 189 21.35 3.82 42.90
C ASP A 189 21.11 3.49 41.42
N ILE A 190 20.09 4.11 40.81
CA ILE A 190 19.71 3.96 39.41
C ILE A 190 20.81 4.46 38.48
N LYS A 191 21.59 5.46 38.90
CA LYS A 191 22.65 6.06 38.07
C LYS A 191 23.85 5.11 37.98
N ARG A 192 24.16 4.44 39.10
CA ARG A 192 25.29 3.49 39.18
C ARG A 192 24.91 2.04 38.92
N TRP A 193 23.62 1.69 39.00
CA TRP A 193 23.12 0.31 38.96
C TRP A 193 23.74 -0.57 40.07
N VAL A 194 23.87 -0.02 41.27
CA VAL A 194 24.48 -0.71 42.42
C VAL A 194 23.58 -0.58 43.66
N PHE A 195 23.55 -1.63 44.49
CA PHE A 195 22.96 -1.57 45.82
C PHE A 195 23.94 -0.97 46.82
N LEU A 196 23.53 0.10 47.50
CA LEU A 196 24.31 0.72 48.56
C LEU A 196 24.20 -0.10 49.86
N ASP A 197 25.32 -0.23 50.56
CA ASP A 197 25.45 -1.04 51.77
C ASP A 197 24.74 -0.39 52.98
N ALA A 198 24.18 -1.22 53.88
CA ALA A 198 23.23 -0.81 54.92
C ALA A 198 23.78 0.16 55.99
N LYS A 199 25.09 0.44 55.99
CA LYS A 199 25.78 1.33 56.95
C LYS A 199 25.37 2.81 56.86
N HIS A 200 24.76 3.24 55.76
CA HIS A 200 24.33 4.64 55.54
C HIS A 200 22.83 4.86 55.84
N ASN A 201 22.09 3.81 56.21
CA ASN A 201 20.64 3.85 56.42
C ASN A 201 20.31 3.94 57.93
N ILE A 202 20.13 5.15 58.45
CA ILE A 202 19.74 5.36 59.86
C ILE A 202 18.21 5.45 59.95
N ARG A 203 17.58 4.59 60.77
CA ARG A 203 16.17 4.76 61.18
C ARG A 203 16.08 5.76 62.33
N THR A 204 15.94 7.05 62.05
CA THR A 204 15.48 8.02 63.06
C THR A 204 13.95 7.94 63.19
N ARG A 205 13.45 8.08 64.42
CA ARG A 205 12.14 7.59 64.87
C ARG A 205 10.90 8.31 64.31
N GLN A 206 11.01 9.07 63.22
CA GLN A 206 9.84 9.65 62.54
C GLN A 206 9.81 9.56 61.00
N ARG A 207 10.91 9.27 60.26
CA ARG A 207 10.90 8.99 58.80
C ARG A 207 12.16 8.18 58.38
N PRO A 208 12.14 7.36 57.31
CA PRO A 208 13.37 6.85 56.71
C PRO A 208 14.18 8.00 56.13
N ALA A 209 15.47 8.09 56.45
CA ALA A 209 16.39 9.05 55.85
C ALA A 209 17.76 8.39 55.61
N LEU A 210 18.38 8.67 54.46
CA LEU A 210 19.76 8.27 54.20
C LEU A 210 20.68 9.32 54.85
N SER A 211 21.56 8.87 55.73
CA SER A 211 22.54 9.74 56.38
C SER A 211 23.89 9.56 55.70
N LEU A 212 24.45 10.66 55.19
CA LEU A 212 25.79 10.70 54.66
C LEU A 212 26.74 11.27 55.71
N ASP A 213 27.67 10.44 56.16
CA ASP A 213 28.75 10.88 57.03
C ASP A 213 29.69 11.86 56.28
N PRO A 214 30.16 12.93 56.93
CA PRO A 214 31.18 13.79 56.34
C PRO A 214 32.44 12.96 56.10
N PRO A 215 33.07 13.01 54.92
CA PRO A 215 34.25 12.20 54.66
C PRO A 215 35.38 12.60 55.61
N THR A 216 35.70 11.72 56.55
CA THR A 216 36.92 11.84 57.34
C THR A 216 38.08 11.75 56.36
N LEU A 217 38.88 12.81 56.24
CA LEU A 217 40.24 12.58 55.79
C LEU A 217 40.80 11.71 56.91
N ALA A 218 41.09 10.43 56.64
CA ALA A 218 42.12 9.81 57.43
C ALA A 218 43.31 10.78 57.32
N ASN A 219 43.76 11.34 58.45
CA ASN A 219 45.05 12.01 58.48
C ASN A 219 46.04 10.95 57.99
N ALA A 220 46.41 11.02 56.72
CA ALA A 220 47.49 10.23 56.16
C ALA A 220 48.82 10.81 56.68
N THR A 221 48.97 10.87 58.01
CA THR A 221 50.26 10.98 58.68
C THR A 221 50.90 9.61 58.87
N GLN A 222 50.21 8.54 58.49
CA GLN A 222 50.87 7.33 58.01
C GLN A 222 50.74 7.30 56.48
N VAL A 223 51.67 7.97 55.82
CA VAL A 223 52.24 7.40 54.60
C VAL A 223 52.83 6.07 55.05
N VAL A 224 52.03 5.01 55.02
CA VAL A 224 52.62 3.71 54.71
C VAL A 224 53.15 3.96 53.29
N PRO A 225 54.46 3.95 53.07
CA PRO A 225 54.93 3.79 51.72
C PRO A 225 54.31 2.46 51.30
N VAL A 226 53.26 2.52 50.50
CA VAL A 226 53.11 1.48 49.50
C VAL A 226 54.41 1.64 48.74
N ASP A 227 55.38 0.79 49.06
CA ASP A 227 56.44 0.44 48.14
C ASP A 227 55.69 -0.01 46.89
N VAL A 228 55.35 0.96 46.05
CA VAL A 228 55.33 0.78 44.62
C VAL A 228 56.75 0.36 44.39
N ALA A 229 56.96 -0.97 44.42
CA ALA A 229 58.19 -1.57 43.97
C ALA A 229 58.49 -0.84 42.67
N VAL A 230 59.52 0.00 42.72
CA VAL A 230 60.10 0.60 41.55
C VAL A 230 60.70 -0.60 40.84
N GLY A 231 59.86 -1.26 40.05
CA GLY A 231 60.27 -2.24 39.09
C GLY A 231 61.44 -1.62 38.36
N SER A 232 62.53 -2.37 38.35
CA SER A 232 63.77 -2.06 37.67
C SER A 232 63.52 -1.33 36.34
N THR A 233 64.46 -0.48 35.99
CA THR A 233 64.54 0.41 34.83
C THR A 233 64.38 -0.23 33.44
N THR A 234 63.85 -1.45 33.35
CA THR A 234 63.46 -2.19 32.15
C THR A 234 61.93 -2.15 31.85
N GLU A 235 61.09 -1.56 32.72
CA GLU A 235 59.62 -1.50 32.52
C GLU A 235 59.03 -0.12 32.11
N ARG A 236 59.84 0.80 31.56
CA ARG A 236 59.27 2.05 30.98
C ARG A 236 58.58 1.86 29.62
N HIS A 237 58.96 0.83 28.87
CA HIS A 237 58.38 0.51 27.57
C HIS A 237 56.94 -0.06 27.62
N PRO A 238 56.55 -0.98 28.52
CA PRO A 238 55.18 -1.51 28.56
C PRO A 238 54.13 -0.44 28.87
N ARG A 239 54.38 0.48 29.82
CA ARG A 239 53.42 1.54 30.18
C ARG A 239 53.12 2.51 29.03
N ARG A 240 54.15 2.93 28.29
CA ARG A 240 53.99 3.82 27.13
C ARG A 240 53.29 3.10 25.97
N ARG A 241 53.55 1.79 25.79
CA ARG A 241 52.84 0.95 24.81
C ARG A 241 51.36 0.82 25.13
N VAL A 242 50.97 0.59 26.39
CA VAL A 242 49.57 0.50 26.80
C VAL A 242 48.81 1.81 26.55
N VAL A 243 49.43 2.97 26.82
CA VAL A 243 48.83 4.28 26.48
C VAL A 243 48.69 4.46 24.97
N ILE A 244 49.68 4.06 24.18
CA ILE A 244 49.60 4.11 22.71
C ILE A 244 48.47 3.19 22.20
N PHE A 245 48.36 1.96 22.69
CA PHE A 245 47.27 1.05 22.32
C PHE A 245 45.90 1.58 22.78
N GLY A 246 45.82 2.21 23.95
CA GLY A 246 44.60 2.86 24.42
C GLY A 246 44.18 4.05 23.55
N LEU A 247 45.14 4.87 23.10
CA LEU A 247 44.88 5.96 22.15
C LEU A 247 44.44 5.43 20.78
N ILE A 248 45.07 4.35 20.29
CA ILE A 248 44.66 3.67 19.05
C ILE A 248 43.24 3.12 19.19
N TYR A 249 42.90 2.50 20.32
CA TYR A 249 41.54 2.01 20.58
C TYR A 249 40.51 3.15 20.54
N VAL A 250 40.78 4.27 21.23
CA VAL A 250 39.88 5.43 21.25
C VAL A 250 39.73 6.03 19.84
N LEU A 251 40.81 6.12 19.06
CA LEU A 251 40.77 6.56 17.67
C LEU A 251 39.95 5.63 16.78
N LEU A 252 40.21 4.31 16.84
CA LEU A 252 39.48 3.31 16.05
C LEU A 252 38.00 3.27 16.43
N SER A 253 37.68 3.35 17.72
CA SER A 253 36.29 3.42 18.18
C SER A 253 35.60 4.70 17.72
N THR A 254 36.31 5.83 17.73
CA THR A 254 35.80 7.11 17.25
C THR A 254 35.49 7.06 15.75
N VAL A 255 36.44 6.55 14.97
CA VAL A 255 36.27 6.32 13.53
C VAL A 255 35.10 5.36 13.29
N GLY A 256 35.02 4.26 14.03
CA GLY A 256 33.90 3.33 13.97
C GLY A 256 32.54 4.01 14.22
N SER A 257 32.41 4.75 15.32
CA SER A 257 31.16 5.43 15.65
C SER A 257 30.74 6.49 14.61
N VAL A 258 31.70 7.18 13.98
CA VAL A 258 31.43 8.14 12.90
C VAL A 258 31.07 7.41 11.60
N SER A 259 31.81 6.36 11.24
CA SER A 259 31.48 5.49 10.11
C SER A 259 30.09 4.87 10.24
N PHE A 260 29.67 4.54 11.47
CA PHE A 260 28.34 4.00 11.73
C PHE A 260 27.25 5.05 11.52
N ILE A 261 27.50 6.34 11.80
CA ILE A 261 26.56 7.40 11.41
C ILE A 261 26.36 7.36 9.90
N VAL A 262 27.44 7.38 9.12
CA VAL A 262 27.36 7.36 7.65
C VAL A 262 26.59 6.13 7.16
N LEU A 263 26.87 4.97 7.75
CA LEU A 263 26.14 3.74 7.43
C LEU A 263 24.65 3.87 7.80
N SER A 264 24.33 4.38 8.99
CA SER A 264 22.97 4.57 9.47
C SER A 264 22.19 5.57 8.62
N THR A 265 22.85 6.58 8.05
CA THR A 265 22.16 7.58 7.21
C THR A 265 21.52 6.98 5.95
N VAL A 266 22.10 5.88 5.47
CA VAL A 266 21.70 5.21 4.24
C VAL A 266 20.72 4.07 4.54
N ASN A 267 20.95 3.30 5.61
CA ASN A 267 20.08 2.16 5.95
C ASN A 267 18.82 2.55 6.73
N PHE A 268 18.85 3.62 7.53
CA PHE A 268 17.67 4.16 8.23
C PHE A 268 17.04 5.30 7.43
N ALA A 269 16.91 5.13 6.11
CA ALA A 269 16.21 6.09 5.26
C ALA A 269 14.67 5.99 5.42
N ASN A 270 14.18 4.79 5.75
CA ASN A 270 12.76 4.46 5.93
C ASN A 270 12.60 3.41 7.05
N ASP A 271 11.36 3.20 7.51
CA ASP A 271 11.05 2.28 8.61
C ASP A 271 11.05 0.79 8.17
N PHE A 272 11.24 0.53 6.87
CA PHE A 272 11.50 -0.82 6.35
C PHE A 272 12.95 -1.27 6.58
N TYR A 273 13.86 -0.33 6.83
CA TYR A 273 15.32 -0.51 6.81
C TYR A 273 15.84 -0.98 5.45
N TRP A 274 15.12 -0.63 4.38
CA TRP A 274 15.48 -0.98 3.01
C TRP A 274 16.15 0.22 2.35
N VAL A 275 17.48 0.16 2.28
CA VAL A 275 18.39 1.23 1.86
C VAL A 275 17.95 2.00 0.62
N THR A 276 17.69 1.30 -0.49
CA THR A 276 17.43 1.90 -1.80
C THR A 276 15.94 2.04 -2.10
N PHE A 277 15.06 1.64 -1.18
CA PHE A 277 13.63 1.62 -1.45
C PHE A 277 13.13 3.02 -1.74
N ASN A 278 12.53 3.16 -2.92
CA ASN A 278 11.89 4.38 -3.35
C ASN A 278 10.47 4.08 -3.84
N MET A 279 9.61 5.10 -3.70
CA MET A 279 8.21 4.97 -4.05
C MET A 279 8.00 4.94 -5.58
N THR A 280 8.83 5.63 -6.36
CA THR A 280 8.65 5.75 -7.81
C THR A 280 9.24 4.57 -8.59
N GLY A 281 10.30 3.93 -8.10
CA GLY A 281 10.95 2.80 -8.77
C GLY A 281 10.58 1.45 -8.15
N HIS A 282 11.02 1.20 -6.91
CA HIS A 282 10.87 -0.09 -6.23
C HIS A 282 9.41 -0.43 -5.99
N HIS A 283 8.64 0.50 -5.41
CA HIS A 283 7.23 0.26 -5.15
C HIS A 283 6.44 0.06 -6.46
N VAL A 284 6.68 0.85 -7.51
CA VAL A 284 6.02 0.67 -8.81
C VAL A 284 6.39 -0.68 -9.43
N ALA A 285 7.68 -1.05 -9.46
CA ALA A 285 8.12 -2.34 -10.00
C ALA A 285 7.49 -3.53 -9.27
N ILE A 286 7.42 -3.48 -7.92
CA ILE A 286 6.78 -4.51 -7.11
C ILE A 286 5.27 -4.54 -7.37
N ALA A 287 4.63 -3.37 -7.44
CA ALA A 287 3.19 -3.28 -7.62
C ALA A 287 2.74 -3.77 -9.00
N ASP A 288 3.45 -3.37 -10.06
CA ASP A 288 3.21 -3.84 -11.42
C ASP A 288 3.41 -5.36 -11.51
N TRP A 289 4.45 -5.88 -10.87
CA TRP A 289 4.70 -7.32 -10.80
C TRP A 289 3.56 -8.06 -10.09
N PHE A 290 3.09 -7.58 -8.94
CA PHE A 290 1.95 -8.19 -8.23
C PHE A 290 0.67 -8.14 -9.06
N ASN A 291 0.35 -6.99 -9.66
CA ASN A 291 -0.83 -6.83 -10.50
C ASN A 291 -0.81 -7.81 -11.69
N GLU A 292 0.34 -8.00 -12.34
CA GLU A 292 0.50 -8.98 -13.42
C GLU A 292 0.30 -10.43 -12.93
N ASN A 293 0.93 -10.81 -11.81
CA ASN A 293 0.83 -12.19 -11.32
C ASN A 293 -0.56 -12.53 -10.77
N VAL A 294 -1.28 -11.56 -10.21
CA VAL A 294 -2.69 -11.70 -9.82
C VAL A 294 -3.56 -11.93 -11.07
N MET A 295 -3.30 -11.22 -12.17
CA MET A 295 -4.02 -11.43 -13.44
C MET A 295 -3.78 -12.81 -14.06
N LEU A 296 -2.59 -13.37 -13.85
CA LEU A 296 -2.22 -14.73 -14.27
C LEU A 296 -2.64 -15.82 -13.26
N SER A 297 -3.41 -15.47 -12.22
CA SER A 297 -3.87 -16.36 -11.15
C SER A 297 -2.76 -17.22 -10.52
N ARG A 298 -1.53 -16.68 -10.42
CA ARG A 298 -0.39 -17.41 -9.87
C ARG A 298 -0.48 -17.48 -8.35
N ASN A 299 -0.32 -18.68 -7.80
CA ASN A 299 -0.18 -18.90 -6.37
C ASN A 299 1.29 -19.15 -6.01
N LEU A 300 1.93 -18.16 -5.40
CA LEU A 300 3.35 -18.19 -5.03
C LEU A 300 3.47 -18.03 -3.52
N SER A 301 4.00 -19.03 -2.81
CA SER A 301 4.10 -19.03 -1.34
C SER A 301 5.41 -18.41 -0.82
N ALA A 302 6.55 -18.80 -1.41
CA ALA A 302 7.85 -18.23 -1.11
C ALA A 302 8.70 -18.22 -2.39
N PHE A 303 9.07 -17.03 -2.86
CA PHE A 303 9.92 -16.85 -4.02
C PHE A 303 10.89 -15.70 -3.80
N ARG A 304 11.95 -15.67 -4.60
CA ARG A 304 12.95 -14.62 -4.55
C ARG A 304 12.68 -13.57 -5.63
N LEU A 305 12.57 -12.31 -5.24
CA LEU A 305 12.34 -11.18 -6.17
C LEU A 305 13.53 -10.94 -7.11
N ASP A 306 14.74 -11.40 -6.75
CA ASP A 306 15.95 -11.24 -7.56
C ASP A 306 16.15 -12.32 -8.64
N GLU A 307 15.16 -13.19 -8.84
CA GLU A 307 15.23 -14.17 -9.93
C GLU A 307 15.04 -13.51 -11.31
N PRO A 308 15.86 -13.85 -12.32
CA PRO A 308 15.80 -13.22 -13.64
C PRO A 308 14.47 -13.33 -14.40
N ARG A 309 13.58 -14.26 -14.01
CA ARG A 309 12.24 -14.39 -14.63
C ARG A 309 11.27 -13.28 -14.20
N TRP A 310 11.57 -12.56 -13.12
CA TRP A 310 10.75 -11.47 -12.60
C TRP A 310 11.17 -10.10 -13.12
N SER A 311 12.17 -10.03 -13.99
CA SER A 311 12.58 -8.77 -14.61
C SER A 311 11.54 -8.25 -15.59
N SER A 312 11.47 -6.93 -15.75
CA SER A 312 10.66 -6.28 -16.79
C SER A 312 11.54 -5.77 -17.92
N MET A 313 11.03 -5.81 -19.16
CA MET A 313 11.64 -5.20 -20.35
C MET A 313 10.79 -4.06 -20.91
N ASP A 314 9.61 -3.86 -20.34
CA ASP A 314 8.57 -2.97 -20.84
C ASP A 314 8.66 -1.57 -20.21
N THR A 315 9.27 -1.47 -19.03
CA THR A 315 9.34 -0.21 -18.28
C THR A 315 10.72 -0.02 -17.65
N ASP A 316 11.31 1.14 -17.91
CA ASP A 316 12.47 1.64 -17.17
C ASP A 316 12.00 2.29 -15.87
N PHE A 317 12.32 1.64 -14.75
CA PHE A 317 11.93 2.10 -13.42
C PHE A 317 12.86 3.19 -12.84
N SER A 318 13.73 3.79 -13.66
CA SER A 318 14.61 4.89 -13.25
C SER A 318 13.89 6.25 -13.17
N GLY A 319 12.70 6.38 -13.76
CA GLY A 319 11.95 7.64 -13.85
C GLY A 319 11.39 8.16 -12.51
N PRO A 320 11.39 9.49 -12.28
CA PRO A 320 10.85 10.08 -11.04
C PRO A 320 9.32 10.25 -11.06
N THR A 321 8.65 10.02 -12.20
CA THR A 321 7.20 10.27 -12.41
C THR A 321 6.42 9.00 -12.72
N LEU A 322 7.00 7.83 -12.44
CA LEU A 322 6.39 6.54 -12.69
C LEU A 322 5.11 6.35 -11.88
N GLN A 323 4.19 5.59 -12.45
CA GLN A 323 2.87 5.32 -11.92
C GLN A 323 2.63 3.82 -11.90
N VAL A 324 1.88 3.34 -10.91
CA VAL A 324 1.50 1.94 -10.82
C VAL A 324 0.49 1.62 -11.92
N ARG A 325 0.75 0.57 -12.67
CA ARG A 325 -0.09 0.07 -13.76
C ARG A 325 -0.93 -1.09 -13.28
N SER A 326 -2.23 -1.05 -13.59
CA SER A 326 -3.16 -2.15 -13.31
C SER A 326 -4.20 -2.32 -14.41
N SER A 327 -4.74 -3.54 -14.55
CA SER A 327 -5.87 -3.77 -15.45
C SER A 327 -7.13 -3.09 -14.90
N PRO A 328 -7.91 -2.38 -15.74
CA PRO A 328 -9.21 -1.84 -15.33
C PRO A 328 -10.21 -2.94 -14.97
N TRP A 329 -9.97 -4.17 -15.40
CA TRP A 329 -10.82 -5.34 -15.20
C TRP A 329 -10.39 -6.23 -14.04
N LEU A 330 -9.33 -5.86 -13.31
CA LEU A 330 -8.89 -6.59 -12.12
C LEU A 330 -10.02 -6.74 -11.10
N ALA A 331 -10.73 -5.65 -10.78
CA ALA A 331 -11.80 -5.66 -9.78
C ALA A 331 -13.02 -6.52 -10.21
N PRO A 332 -13.59 -6.34 -11.42
CA PRO A 332 -14.59 -7.27 -11.94
C PRO A 332 -14.12 -8.72 -11.97
N ARG A 333 -12.88 -8.99 -12.41
CA ARG A 333 -12.37 -10.36 -12.50
C ARG A 333 -12.29 -11.03 -11.14
N LEU A 334 -11.78 -10.35 -10.11
CA LEU A 334 -11.78 -10.87 -8.74
C LEU A 334 -13.21 -11.19 -8.26
N GLN A 335 -14.19 -10.36 -8.61
CA GLN A 335 -15.59 -10.59 -8.27
C GLN A 335 -16.18 -11.83 -8.96
N PHE A 336 -15.84 -12.09 -10.22
CA PHE A 336 -16.41 -13.21 -11.01
C PHE A 336 -15.63 -14.52 -10.94
N GLU A 337 -14.35 -14.48 -10.57
CA GLU A 337 -13.47 -15.66 -10.60
C GLU A 337 -13.01 -16.08 -9.21
N ALA A 338 -12.58 -15.13 -8.36
CA ALA A 338 -11.95 -15.46 -7.07
C ALA A 338 -12.92 -15.40 -5.89
N LEU A 339 -13.84 -14.43 -5.87
CA LEU A 339 -14.74 -14.15 -4.75
C LEU A 339 -16.14 -14.77 -4.94
N THR A 340 -16.23 -15.89 -5.65
CA THR A 340 -17.50 -16.58 -5.96
C THR A 340 -17.97 -17.52 -4.86
N GLY A 341 -17.14 -17.80 -3.84
CA GLY A 341 -17.50 -18.70 -2.75
C GLY A 341 -18.69 -18.22 -1.91
N VAL A 342 -19.40 -19.16 -1.28
CA VAL A 342 -20.58 -18.88 -0.45
C VAL A 342 -20.25 -17.98 0.76
N LEU A 343 -19.15 -18.26 1.47
CA LEU A 343 -18.73 -17.48 2.64
C LEU A 343 -18.46 -15.99 2.29
N PRO A 344 -17.58 -15.66 1.32
CA PRO A 344 -17.34 -14.26 0.96
C PRO A 344 -18.60 -13.57 0.40
N ALA A 345 -19.48 -14.30 -0.29
CA ALA A 345 -20.75 -13.75 -0.75
C ALA A 345 -21.68 -13.35 0.40
N ILE A 346 -21.87 -14.21 1.40
CA ILE A 346 -22.70 -13.90 2.58
C ILE A 346 -22.12 -12.72 3.36
N GLN A 347 -20.80 -12.68 3.56
CA GLN A 347 -20.12 -11.55 4.19
C GLN A 347 -20.35 -10.25 3.42
N GLY A 348 -20.17 -10.27 2.10
CA GLY A 348 -20.38 -9.12 1.23
C GLY A 348 -21.84 -8.63 1.22
N LEU A 349 -22.80 -9.55 1.16
CA LEU A 349 -24.23 -9.21 1.21
C LEU A 349 -24.61 -8.55 2.54
N ARG A 350 -24.16 -9.10 3.68
CA ARG A 350 -24.45 -8.54 5.02
C ARG A 350 -23.78 -7.20 5.30
N GLN A 351 -22.65 -6.91 4.66
CA GLN A 351 -21.96 -5.62 4.77
C GLN A 351 -22.50 -4.57 3.78
N SER A 352 -23.23 -4.99 2.75
CA SER A 352 -23.75 -4.10 1.72
C SER A 352 -24.92 -3.26 2.24
N ASN A 353 -25.06 -2.03 1.72
CA ASN A 353 -26.23 -1.21 1.99
C ASN A 353 -27.49 -1.91 1.44
N PRO A 354 -28.51 -2.21 2.27
CA PRO A 354 -29.72 -2.87 1.83
C PRO A 354 -30.41 -2.19 0.65
N CYS A 355 -30.49 -0.86 0.62
CA CYS A 355 -31.14 -0.15 -0.49
C CYS A 355 -30.45 -0.37 -1.85
N LEU A 356 -29.18 -0.82 -1.87
CA LEU A 356 -28.45 -1.14 -3.09
C LEU A 356 -28.60 -2.61 -3.53
N GLY A 357 -29.25 -3.48 -2.76
CA GLY A 357 -29.36 -4.90 -3.10
C GLY A 357 -30.06 -5.20 -4.44
N PRO A 358 -31.16 -4.53 -4.85
CA PRO A 358 -31.77 -4.78 -6.16
C PRO A 358 -30.89 -4.35 -7.33
N TRP A 359 -29.86 -3.54 -7.06
CA TRP A 359 -28.87 -3.14 -8.05
C TRP A 359 -27.77 -4.17 -8.23
N ILE A 360 -27.75 -5.30 -7.51
CA ILE A 360 -26.86 -6.42 -7.80
C ILE A 360 -27.31 -7.03 -9.13
N MET A 361 -26.41 -7.11 -10.11
CA MET A 361 -26.78 -7.53 -11.46
C MET A 361 -27.01 -9.03 -11.50
N THR A 362 -28.26 -9.44 -11.51
CA THR A 362 -28.67 -10.82 -11.75
C THR A 362 -30.10 -10.84 -12.23
N GLN A 363 -30.41 -11.71 -13.19
CA GLN A 363 -31.78 -12.00 -13.55
C GLN A 363 -32.26 -13.18 -12.71
N TYR A 364 -33.09 -12.90 -11.71
CA TYR A 364 -33.54 -13.89 -10.74
C TYR A 364 -34.47 -14.93 -11.39
N CYS A 365 -34.26 -16.19 -11.01
CA CYS A 365 -35.01 -17.33 -11.50
C CYS A 365 -36.12 -17.76 -10.55
N TRP A 366 -35.83 -17.71 -9.24
CA TRP A 366 -36.75 -18.11 -8.17
C TRP A 366 -36.69 -17.11 -7.02
N VAL A 367 -37.81 -17.00 -6.31
CA VAL A 367 -37.85 -16.25 -5.06
C VAL A 367 -37.12 -17.01 -3.95
N ASP A 368 -37.30 -18.33 -3.88
CA ASP A 368 -36.83 -19.21 -2.80
C ASP A 368 -35.85 -20.29 -3.26
N PHE A 369 -34.98 -20.77 -2.36
CA PHE A 369 -34.08 -21.91 -2.60
C PHE A 369 -34.85 -23.21 -2.88
N GLY A 370 -36.07 -23.35 -2.34
CA GLY A 370 -36.98 -24.47 -2.60
C GLY A 370 -37.54 -24.51 -4.03
N ARG A 371 -37.35 -23.45 -4.82
CA ARG A 371 -37.86 -23.28 -6.19
C ARG A 371 -39.39 -23.34 -6.29
N GLN A 372 -40.10 -23.01 -5.21
CA GLN A 372 -41.56 -23.02 -5.18
C GLN A 372 -42.16 -21.86 -5.98
N TRP A 373 -41.48 -20.71 -6.01
CA TRP A 373 -41.99 -19.50 -6.66
C TRP A 373 -41.08 -19.07 -7.83
N PRO A 374 -41.35 -19.50 -9.07
CA PRO A 374 -40.65 -19.02 -10.25
C PRO A 374 -41.00 -17.54 -10.55
N MET A 375 -40.01 -16.74 -10.95
CA MET A 375 -40.16 -15.29 -11.15
C MET A 375 -39.55 -14.74 -12.46
N THR A 376 -39.16 -15.62 -13.38
CA THR A 376 -38.59 -15.19 -14.66
C THR A 376 -39.61 -14.46 -15.54
N ASN A 377 -39.14 -13.59 -16.43
CA ASN A 377 -40.02 -12.84 -17.34
C ASN A 377 -40.51 -13.63 -18.57
N SER A 378 -40.01 -14.85 -18.83
CA SER A 378 -40.43 -15.70 -19.95
C SER A 378 -40.29 -17.20 -19.63
N GLN A 379 -41.15 -18.05 -20.21
CA GLN A 379 -41.09 -19.51 -19.98
C GLN A 379 -39.78 -20.13 -20.48
N ALA A 380 -39.27 -19.62 -21.60
CA ALA A 380 -37.98 -20.03 -22.14
C ALA A 380 -36.84 -19.69 -21.15
N ARG A 381 -36.87 -18.50 -20.54
CA ARG A 381 -35.90 -18.12 -19.50
C ARG A 381 -35.97 -19.02 -18.27
N GLN A 382 -37.19 -19.36 -17.80
CA GLN A 382 -37.36 -20.31 -16.68
C GLN A 382 -36.72 -21.65 -16.96
N THR A 383 -36.83 -22.13 -18.21
CA THR A 383 -36.23 -23.40 -18.63
C THR A 383 -34.70 -23.30 -18.62
N ARG A 384 -34.13 -22.18 -19.08
CA ARG A 384 -32.67 -21.93 -18.99
C ARG A 384 -32.17 -21.89 -17.56
N CYS A 385 -32.95 -21.39 -16.60
CA CYS A 385 -32.53 -21.33 -15.19
C CYS A 385 -32.16 -22.71 -14.61
N ALA A 386 -32.66 -23.81 -15.18
CA ALA A 386 -32.35 -25.16 -14.73
C ALA A 386 -30.85 -25.50 -14.78
N SER A 387 -30.05 -24.86 -15.65
CA SER A 387 -28.60 -25.07 -15.72
C SER A 387 -27.81 -24.33 -14.63
N SER A 388 -28.43 -23.39 -13.90
CA SER A 388 -27.75 -22.51 -12.93
C SER A 388 -28.23 -22.68 -11.49
N VAL A 389 -28.84 -23.84 -11.17
CA VAL A 389 -29.43 -24.11 -9.83
C VAL A 389 -28.41 -24.12 -8.69
N THR A 390 -27.13 -24.33 -8.97
CA THR A 390 -26.07 -24.31 -7.94
C THR A 390 -25.57 -22.90 -7.63
N ASN A 391 -25.98 -21.88 -8.42
CA ASN A 391 -25.57 -20.50 -8.25
C ASN A 391 -26.56 -19.75 -7.34
N GLY A 392 -26.12 -19.33 -6.15
CA GLY A 392 -26.95 -18.59 -5.21
C GLY A 392 -27.47 -17.25 -5.75
N ALA A 393 -26.80 -16.67 -6.75
CA ALA A 393 -27.18 -15.37 -7.31
C ALA A 393 -28.48 -15.41 -8.13
N VAL A 394 -28.99 -16.58 -8.53
CA VAL A 394 -30.28 -16.69 -9.25
C VAL A 394 -31.48 -16.78 -8.31
N TYR A 395 -31.26 -16.81 -7.00
CA TYR A 395 -32.28 -16.92 -5.96
C TYR A 395 -32.42 -15.61 -5.19
N LEU A 396 -33.62 -15.04 -5.16
CA LEU A 396 -33.86 -13.79 -4.44
C LEU A 396 -33.68 -13.96 -2.91
N GLU A 397 -33.98 -15.15 -2.40
CA GLU A 397 -33.76 -15.55 -1.00
C GLU A 397 -32.33 -15.31 -0.53
N ALA A 398 -31.32 -15.60 -1.37
CA ALA A 398 -29.92 -15.40 -1.02
C ALA A 398 -29.64 -13.94 -0.63
N LEU A 399 -30.22 -13.00 -1.39
CA LEU A 399 -30.14 -11.57 -1.11
C LEU A 399 -30.94 -11.22 0.15
N LEU A 400 -32.24 -11.53 0.15
CA LEU A 400 -33.18 -11.06 1.19
C LEU A 400 -32.87 -11.61 2.59
N ARG A 401 -32.29 -12.80 2.72
CA ARG A 401 -31.88 -13.37 4.00
C ARG A 401 -30.69 -12.67 4.63
N ASN A 402 -29.92 -11.92 3.84
CA ASN A 402 -28.64 -11.34 4.24
C ASN A 402 -28.67 -9.81 4.34
N LEU A 403 -29.86 -9.20 4.40
CA LEU A 403 -30.03 -7.75 4.49
C LEU A 403 -30.84 -7.38 5.73
N ASP A 404 -30.61 -6.17 6.25
CA ASP A 404 -31.47 -5.57 7.27
C ASP A 404 -32.81 -5.14 6.65
N TRP A 405 -33.87 -5.85 7.01
CA TRP A 405 -35.22 -5.61 6.50
C TRP A 405 -35.80 -4.25 6.93
N ASN A 406 -35.38 -3.67 8.05
CA ASN A 406 -35.86 -2.34 8.47
C ASN A 406 -35.39 -1.26 7.49
N ILE A 407 -34.12 -1.33 7.07
CA ILE A 407 -33.56 -0.40 6.08
C ILE A 407 -34.10 -0.73 4.69
N TRP A 408 -34.13 -2.01 4.32
CA TRP A 408 -34.64 -2.46 3.03
C TRP A 408 -36.06 -1.98 2.75
N THR A 409 -36.98 -2.18 3.70
CA THR A 409 -38.39 -1.82 3.56
C THR A 409 -38.60 -0.32 3.41
N SER A 410 -37.71 0.52 3.96
CA SER A 410 -37.77 1.98 3.76
C SER A 410 -37.54 2.40 2.30
N CYS A 411 -36.77 1.62 1.53
CA CYS A 411 -36.44 1.92 0.14
C CYS A 411 -37.30 1.14 -0.86
N TRP A 412 -37.60 -0.14 -0.57
CA TRP A 412 -38.20 -1.07 -1.52
C TRP A 412 -39.48 -1.74 -1.01
N GLY A 413 -39.97 -1.41 0.19
CA GLY A 413 -41.08 -2.12 0.84
C GLY A 413 -42.37 -2.13 0.03
N SER A 414 -42.77 -0.99 -0.55
CA SER A 414 -43.98 -0.91 -1.40
C SER A 414 -43.84 -1.75 -2.67
N SER A 415 -42.71 -1.61 -3.37
CA SER A 415 -42.41 -2.39 -4.58
C SER A 415 -42.33 -3.88 -4.28
N PHE A 416 -41.69 -4.28 -3.18
CA PHE A 416 -41.60 -5.67 -2.76
C PHE A 416 -42.97 -6.26 -2.48
N GLU A 417 -43.85 -5.50 -1.82
CA GLU A 417 -45.18 -5.98 -1.49
C GLU A 417 -46.07 -6.19 -2.72
N ILE A 418 -45.97 -5.31 -3.71
CA ILE A 418 -46.64 -5.46 -5.01
C ILE A 418 -46.04 -6.66 -5.77
N ALA A 419 -44.71 -6.73 -5.88
CA ALA A 419 -44.03 -7.71 -6.70
C ALA A 419 -44.11 -9.15 -6.16
N PHE A 420 -44.03 -9.33 -4.84
CA PHE A 420 -43.90 -10.65 -4.21
C PHE A 420 -44.78 -10.81 -2.97
N GLY A 421 -44.75 -9.84 -2.07
CA GLY A 421 -45.26 -10.03 -0.70
C GLY A 421 -46.76 -10.31 -0.62
N SER A 422 -47.58 -9.63 -1.43
CA SER A 422 -49.03 -9.88 -1.49
C SER A 422 -49.35 -11.32 -1.92
N THR A 423 -48.70 -11.82 -2.97
CA THR A 423 -48.81 -13.21 -3.44
C THR A 423 -48.31 -14.18 -2.36
N LEU A 424 -47.15 -13.95 -1.74
CA LEU A 424 -46.59 -14.83 -0.73
C LEU A 424 -47.47 -14.92 0.53
N ARG A 425 -48.10 -13.81 0.94
CA ARG A 425 -49.01 -13.77 2.09
C ARG A 425 -50.32 -14.52 1.87
N SER A 426 -50.68 -14.83 0.62
CA SER A 426 -51.88 -15.63 0.31
C SER A 426 -51.75 -17.11 0.70
N THR A 427 -50.53 -17.61 0.91
CA THR A 427 -50.27 -19.02 1.23
C THR A 427 -49.59 -19.17 2.59
N SER A 428 -49.86 -20.28 3.30
CA SER A 428 -49.22 -20.58 4.59
C SER A 428 -47.70 -20.79 4.44
N ALA A 429 -47.27 -21.41 3.35
CA ALA A 429 -45.85 -21.59 3.03
C ALA A 429 -45.13 -20.25 2.80
N GLY A 430 -45.73 -19.33 2.04
CA GLY A 430 -45.15 -18.00 1.80
C GLY A 430 -45.09 -17.15 3.07
N GLN A 431 -46.10 -17.19 3.93
CA GLN A 431 -46.07 -16.52 5.24
C GLN A 431 -44.97 -17.07 6.18
N ALA A 432 -44.68 -18.37 6.11
CA ALA A 432 -43.59 -18.97 6.87
C ALA A 432 -42.22 -18.55 6.32
N TRP A 433 -42.06 -18.58 4.99
CA TRP A 433 -40.85 -18.14 4.31
C TRP A 433 -40.55 -16.66 4.57
N LEU A 434 -41.55 -15.77 4.51
CA LEU A 434 -41.37 -14.34 4.81
C LEU A 434 -40.84 -14.13 6.24
N ARG A 435 -41.47 -14.74 7.24
CA ARG A 435 -41.03 -14.63 8.65
C ARG A 435 -39.59 -15.12 8.85
N MET A 436 -39.23 -16.22 8.19
CA MET A 436 -37.87 -16.76 8.22
C MET A 436 -36.87 -15.78 7.59
N THR A 437 -37.16 -15.28 6.39
CA THR A 437 -36.25 -14.41 5.63
C THR A 437 -36.10 -13.04 6.30
N GLU A 438 -37.19 -12.45 6.82
CA GLU A 438 -37.21 -11.14 7.49
C GLU A 438 -36.36 -11.10 8.77
N THR A 439 -36.33 -12.21 9.52
CA THR A 439 -35.63 -12.27 10.81
C THR A 439 -34.20 -12.82 10.71
N ASN A 440 -33.82 -13.39 9.57
CA ASN A 440 -32.59 -14.14 9.41
C ASN A 440 -31.32 -13.33 9.70
N TYR A 441 -31.22 -12.11 9.16
CA TYR A 441 -30.06 -11.23 9.32
C TYR A 441 -29.72 -10.94 10.79
N LEU A 442 -30.74 -10.80 11.64
CA LEU A 442 -30.59 -10.47 13.07
C LEU A 442 -30.41 -11.71 13.95
N THR A 443 -30.86 -12.88 13.51
CA THR A 443 -30.97 -14.08 14.36
C THR A 443 -29.91 -15.14 14.07
N THR A 444 -29.29 -15.13 12.88
CA THR A 444 -28.35 -16.18 12.47
C THR A 444 -26.92 -15.67 12.33
N SER A 445 -25.95 -16.53 12.67
CA SER A 445 -24.55 -16.24 12.39
C SER A 445 -24.22 -16.45 10.91
N ILE A 446 -23.07 -15.94 10.46
CA ILE A 446 -22.57 -16.18 9.10
C ILE A 446 -22.34 -17.68 8.86
N ALA A 447 -21.85 -18.41 9.87
CA ALA A 447 -21.60 -19.84 9.78
C ALA A 447 -22.90 -20.65 9.60
N ASP A 448 -23.97 -20.28 10.31
CA ASP A 448 -25.28 -20.91 10.16
C ASP A 448 -25.85 -20.68 8.77
N GLU A 449 -25.72 -19.46 8.23
CA GLU A 449 -26.19 -19.13 6.88
C GLU A 449 -25.40 -19.89 5.80
N VAL A 450 -24.08 -20.04 5.94
CA VAL A 450 -23.26 -20.88 5.05
C VAL A 450 -23.77 -22.32 5.07
N SER A 451 -24.10 -22.85 6.26
CA SER A 451 -24.64 -24.20 6.39
C SER A 451 -25.99 -24.33 5.69
N TYR A 452 -26.87 -23.33 5.81
CA TYR A 452 -28.18 -23.29 5.14
C TYR A 452 -28.05 -23.31 3.61
N TRP A 453 -27.16 -22.48 3.06
CA TRP A 453 -26.89 -22.47 1.60
C TRP A 453 -26.34 -23.81 1.12
N SER A 454 -25.43 -24.42 1.89
CA SER A 454 -24.87 -25.73 1.54
C SER A 454 -25.92 -26.85 1.55
N GLN A 455 -26.88 -26.82 2.50
CA GLN A 455 -28.00 -27.76 2.55
C GLN A 455 -28.93 -27.60 1.34
N ALA A 456 -29.04 -26.39 0.80
CA ALA A 456 -29.78 -26.09 -0.43
C ALA A 456 -28.99 -26.42 -1.72
N ASN A 457 -27.81 -27.05 -1.63
CA ASN A 457 -26.91 -27.34 -2.75
C ASN A 457 -26.40 -26.09 -3.50
N ILE A 458 -26.31 -24.94 -2.82
CA ILE A 458 -25.70 -23.74 -3.38
C ILE A 458 -24.19 -23.81 -3.19
N GLN A 459 -23.44 -23.72 -4.29
CA GLN A 459 -21.99 -23.92 -4.30
C GLN A 459 -21.21 -22.62 -4.48
N HIS A 460 -21.78 -21.66 -5.22
CA HIS A 460 -21.15 -20.39 -5.54
C HIS A 460 -22.19 -19.30 -5.71
N TYR A 461 -21.76 -18.05 -5.70
CA TYR A 461 -22.56 -16.85 -5.92
C TYR A 461 -21.87 -15.99 -6.97
N THR A 462 -22.29 -16.14 -8.23
CA THR A 462 -21.72 -15.41 -9.37
C THR A 462 -22.80 -14.55 -10.01
N VAL A 463 -22.59 -13.23 -9.98
CA VAL A 463 -23.49 -12.24 -10.57
C VAL A 463 -23.26 -12.12 -12.08
N GLN A 464 -24.17 -11.49 -12.82
CA GLN A 464 -24.05 -11.31 -14.26
C GLN A 464 -23.11 -10.14 -14.62
N TRP A 465 -22.58 -10.19 -15.85
CA TRP A 465 -21.79 -9.11 -16.43
C TRP A 465 -22.61 -7.83 -16.53
N GLN A 466 -21.97 -6.67 -16.34
CA GLN A 466 -22.66 -5.39 -16.37
C GLN A 466 -21.79 -4.19 -16.75
N ASN A 467 -22.38 -3.11 -17.27
CA ASN A 467 -21.67 -1.87 -17.57
C ASN A 467 -22.28 -0.59 -16.96
N TYR A 468 -23.32 -0.71 -16.13
CA TYR A 468 -23.95 0.42 -15.44
C TYR A 468 -23.30 0.77 -14.10
N LYS A 469 -22.29 0.03 -13.65
CA LYS A 469 -21.48 0.29 -12.46
C LYS A 469 -20.00 -0.02 -12.71
N SER A 470 -19.11 0.76 -12.09
CA SER A 470 -17.73 0.35 -11.86
C SER A 470 -17.62 -0.44 -10.56
N THR A 471 -16.86 -1.54 -10.58
CA THR A 471 -16.49 -2.27 -9.35
C THR A 471 -15.28 -1.57 -8.73
N GLY A 472 -15.40 -1.15 -7.47
CA GLY A 472 -14.29 -0.60 -6.70
C GLY A 472 -13.40 -1.69 -6.13
N LEU A 473 -12.12 -1.40 -5.96
CA LEU A 473 -11.13 -2.30 -5.40
C LEU A 473 -10.11 -1.51 -4.58
N ILE A 474 -9.85 -1.99 -3.37
CA ILE A 474 -8.70 -1.57 -2.56
C ILE A 474 -7.79 -2.79 -2.51
N ASN A 475 -6.69 -2.76 -3.23
CA ASN A 475 -5.72 -3.86 -3.28
C ASN A 475 -4.39 -3.38 -2.73
N THR A 476 -3.84 -4.10 -1.76
CA THR A 476 -2.60 -3.74 -1.06
C THR A 476 -1.72 -4.96 -0.88
N TYR A 477 -0.40 -4.77 -0.92
CA TYR A 477 0.58 -5.75 -0.41
C TYR A 477 1.21 -5.21 0.88
N VAL A 478 1.88 -6.08 1.64
CA VAL A 478 2.55 -5.67 2.88
C VAL A 478 4.06 -5.85 2.77
N ILE A 479 4.80 -4.89 3.33
CA ILE A 479 6.24 -5.03 3.59
C ILE A 479 6.40 -5.23 5.10
N GLU A 480 6.95 -6.37 5.49
CA GLU A 480 7.28 -6.67 6.87
C GLU A 480 8.75 -6.28 7.14
N ASN A 481 8.99 -5.54 8.22
CA ASN A 481 10.35 -5.21 8.63
C ASN A 481 10.93 -6.26 9.60
N VAL A 482 12.20 -6.07 10.00
CA VAL A 482 12.93 -6.97 10.92
C VAL A 482 12.26 -7.19 12.29
N PHE A 483 11.37 -6.30 12.72
CA PHE A 483 10.67 -6.40 13.99
C PHE A 483 9.28 -7.05 13.87
N GLY A 484 8.92 -7.54 12.69
CA GLY A 484 7.59 -8.10 12.41
C GLY A 484 6.50 -7.04 12.26
N VAL A 485 6.87 -5.78 12.00
CA VAL A 485 5.91 -4.70 11.75
C VAL A 485 5.57 -4.70 10.26
N GLU A 486 4.30 -4.88 9.96
CA GLU A 486 3.76 -4.87 8.60
C GLU A 486 3.33 -3.46 8.18
N TYR A 487 3.71 -3.07 6.97
CA TYR A 487 3.33 -1.81 6.36
C TYR A 487 2.59 -2.04 5.04
N PRO A 488 1.30 -1.66 4.94
CA PRO A 488 0.52 -1.84 3.73
C PRO A 488 0.90 -0.82 2.66
N MET A 489 1.04 -1.29 1.43
CA MET A 489 1.41 -0.54 0.24
C MET A 489 0.35 -0.76 -0.85
N THR A 490 -0.09 0.30 -1.52
CA THR A 490 -1.20 0.20 -2.49
C THR A 490 -0.76 -0.41 -3.83
N LEU A 491 -1.45 -1.48 -4.27
CA LEU A 491 -1.28 -2.10 -5.61
C LEU A 491 -2.19 -1.48 -6.66
N SER A 492 -3.44 -1.25 -6.27
CA SER A 492 -4.45 -0.63 -7.12
C SER A 492 -5.59 -0.12 -6.26
N HIS A 493 -6.11 1.05 -6.58
CA HIS A 493 -7.23 1.66 -5.87
C HIS A 493 -8.25 2.22 -6.86
N SER A 494 -9.47 1.69 -6.85
CA SER A 494 -10.58 2.17 -7.65
C SER A 494 -11.85 2.33 -6.81
N ASN A 495 -12.64 3.36 -7.11
CA ASN A 495 -13.92 3.59 -6.44
C ASN A 495 -15.08 2.93 -7.21
N GLY A 496 -16.00 2.32 -6.46
CA GLY A 496 -17.25 1.82 -7.01
C GLY A 496 -18.24 2.96 -7.25
N SER A 497 -18.83 3.03 -8.44
CA SER A 497 -19.75 4.11 -8.82
C SER A 497 -20.78 3.66 -9.85
N PHE A 498 -21.95 4.29 -9.84
CA PHE A 498 -22.97 4.10 -10.87
C PHE A 498 -22.63 4.92 -12.13
N ARG A 499 -22.94 4.34 -13.28
CA ARG A 499 -22.71 4.86 -14.63
C ARG A 499 -23.99 4.78 -15.48
N LEU A 500 -25.14 5.06 -14.85
CA LEU A 500 -26.47 4.86 -15.44
C LEU A 500 -26.69 5.64 -16.75
N ALA A 501 -26.07 6.81 -16.92
CA ALA A 501 -26.19 7.60 -18.16
C ALA A 501 -25.41 7.00 -19.34
N GLY A 502 -24.37 6.20 -19.07
CA GLY A 502 -23.48 5.62 -20.08
C GLY A 502 -23.65 4.13 -20.31
N GLN A 503 -24.60 3.49 -19.62
CA GLN A 503 -24.85 2.07 -19.78
C GLN A 503 -25.49 1.78 -21.14
N THR A 504 -25.13 0.63 -21.74
CA THR A 504 -25.67 0.17 -23.03
C THR A 504 -26.37 -1.17 -22.93
N MET A 505 -26.31 -1.81 -21.76
CA MET A 505 -26.74 -3.19 -21.54
C MET A 505 -28.22 -3.37 -21.15
N PHE A 506 -28.91 -2.33 -20.68
CA PHE A 506 -30.28 -2.45 -20.12
C PHE A 506 -31.30 -2.98 -21.12
N GLN A 507 -30.97 -2.88 -22.40
CA GLN A 507 -31.72 -3.48 -23.50
C GLN A 507 -31.76 -5.01 -23.40
N MET A 508 -30.65 -5.63 -22.96
CA MET A 508 -30.56 -7.08 -22.73
C MET A 508 -31.34 -7.47 -21.48
N TYR A 509 -31.05 -6.82 -20.35
CA TYR A 509 -31.82 -6.83 -19.11
C TYR A 509 -31.29 -5.73 -18.17
N TRP A 510 -32.18 -5.05 -17.43
CA TRP A 510 -31.88 -3.80 -16.71
C TRP A 510 -31.78 -3.89 -15.17
N SER A 511 -31.73 -5.11 -14.61
CA SER A 511 -31.71 -5.45 -13.17
C SER A 511 -33.06 -5.42 -12.42
N LEU A 512 -33.09 -6.08 -11.25
CA LEU A 512 -34.25 -6.15 -10.36
C LEU A 512 -34.70 -4.78 -9.85
N ALA A 513 -33.77 -3.84 -9.64
CA ALA A 513 -34.12 -2.46 -9.24
C ALA A 513 -35.11 -1.82 -10.22
N SER A 514 -34.88 -2.03 -11.51
CA SER A 514 -35.73 -1.52 -12.58
C SER A 514 -37.04 -2.31 -12.69
N ASP A 515 -37.05 -3.62 -12.41
CA ASP A 515 -38.29 -4.42 -12.33
C ASP A 515 -39.20 -3.94 -11.18
N LEU A 516 -38.62 -3.69 -9.99
CA LEU A 516 -39.32 -3.17 -8.81
C LEU A 516 -39.81 -1.73 -8.99
N TRP A 517 -39.06 -0.91 -9.73
CA TRP A 517 -39.53 0.40 -10.17
C TRP A 517 -40.71 0.25 -11.13
N ALA A 518 -40.60 -0.63 -12.12
CA ALA A 518 -41.60 -0.76 -13.17
C ALA A 518 -42.96 -1.17 -12.61
N ILE A 519 -43.03 -2.16 -11.73
CA ILE A 519 -44.30 -2.60 -11.10
C ILE A 519 -44.93 -1.55 -10.17
N ASN A 520 -44.15 -0.59 -9.66
CA ASN A 520 -44.64 0.44 -8.74
C ASN A 520 -44.98 1.76 -9.44
N ALA A 521 -44.49 1.99 -10.65
CA ALA A 521 -44.72 3.22 -11.39
C ALA A 521 -46.01 3.14 -12.22
N ASN A 522 -47.00 4.00 -11.92
CA ASN A 522 -48.32 4.05 -12.58
C ASN A 522 -48.27 4.13 -14.13
N ALA A 523 -47.19 4.66 -14.70
CA ALA A 523 -47.04 4.86 -16.13
C ALA A 523 -46.60 3.61 -16.91
N THR A 524 -46.25 2.52 -16.23
CA THR A 524 -45.80 1.29 -16.90
C THR A 524 -46.96 0.35 -17.17
N SER A 525 -46.78 -0.53 -18.16
CA SER A 525 -47.78 -1.54 -18.52
C SER A 525 -47.92 -2.68 -17.51
N ILE A 526 -47.04 -2.75 -16.50
CA ILE A 526 -47.01 -3.82 -15.49
C ILE A 526 -47.26 -3.29 -14.07
N HIS A 527 -47.77 -2.07 -13.94
CA HIS A 527 -48.08 -1.45 -12.66
C HIS A 527 -49.05 -2.31 -11.84
N GLY A 528 -48.73 -2.53 -10.55
CA GLY A 528 -49.57 -3.27 -9.62
C GLY A 528 -49.61 -4.79 -9.87
N GLN A 529 -48.75 -5.33 -10.72
CA GLN A 529 -48.68 -6.75 -11.04
C GLN A 529 -47.57 -7.47 -10.26
N SER A 530 -47.77 -8.77 -10.04
CA SER A 530 -46.83 -9.65 -9.33
C SER A 530 -45.72 -10.12 -10.28
N LEU A 531 -44.49 -10.21 -9.77
CA LEU A 531 -43.36 -10.81 -10.50
C LEU A 531 -43.27 -12.33 -10.30
N ILE A 532 -44.08 -12.90 -9.41
CA ILE A 532 -44.24 -14.35 -9.27
C ILE A 532 -45.16 -14.87 -10.38
N ARG A 533 -44.65 -15.77 -11.20
CA ARG A 533 -45.36 -16.29 -12.38
C ARG A 533 -46.56 -17.19 -12.07
N ALA A 534 -46.51 -17.86 -10.92
CA ALA A 534 -47.60 -18.70 -10.45
C ALA A 534 -48.76 -17.87 -9.85
N SER A 535 -48.64 -16.54 -9.78
CA SER A 535 -49.70 -15.65 -9.31
C SER A 535 -50.78 -15.45 -10.37
N ASP A 536 -52.03 -15.30 -9.94
CA ASP A 536 -53.14 -14.97 -10.82
C ASP A 536 -52.99 -13.59 -11.50
N ASN A 537 -52.12 -12.72 -10.96
CA ASN A 537 -51.82 -11.38 -11.46
C ASN A 537 -50.35 -11.24 -11.91
N ASP A 538 -49.82 -12.23 -12.62
CA ASP A 538 -48.45 -12.22 -13.18
C ASP A 538 -48.24 -11.07 -14.19
N ALA A 539 -47.18 -10.29 -13.97
CA ALA A 539 -46.77 -9.15 -14.79
C ALA A 539 -46.47 -9.53 -16.25
N PHE A 540 -45.98 -10.74 -16.49
CA PHE A 540 -45.53 -11.18 -17.81
C PHE A 540 -46.46 -12.19 -18.48
N ALA A 541 -47.68 -12.38 -17.96
CA ALA A 541 -48.67 -13.28 -18.56
C ALA A 541 -49.11 -12.80 -19.95
N ASN A 542 -49.37 -11.50 -20.12
CA ASN A 542 -49.87 -10.90 -21.36
C ASN A 542 -48.93 -9.87 -21.98
N VAL A 543 -47.87 -9.46 -21.26
CA VAL A 543 -46.94 -8.41 -21.67
C VAL A 543 -45.53 -8.99 -21.74
N SER A 544 -44.82 -8.77 -22.84
CA SER A 544 -43.40 -9.15 -22.95
C SER A 544 -42.50 -8.10 -22.31
N MET A 545 -41.37 -8.53 -21.73
CA MET A 545 -40.38 -7.60 -21.17
C MET A 545 -39.92 -6.54 -22.20
N ARG A 546 -39.75 -6.94 -23.45
CA ARG A 546 -39.47 -6.04 -24.58
C ARG A 546 -40.48 -4.88 -24.68
N THR A 547 -41.78 -5.15 -24.52
CA THR A 547 -42.81 -4.11 -24.56
C THR A 547 -42.64 -3.11 -23.43
N VAL A 548 -42.27 -3.58 -22.23
CA VAL A 548 -41.97 -2.73 -21.07
C VAL A 548 -40.74 -1.83 -21.34
N LEU A 549 -39.67 -2.42 -21.90
CA LEU A 549 -38.45 -1.68 -22.28
C LEU A 549 -38.73 -0.59 -23.33
N VAL A 550 -39.61 -0.88 -24.30
CA VAL A 550 -40.04 0.09 -25.33
C VAL A 550 -40.90 1.19 -24.70
N GLY A 551 -41.84 0.84 -23.84
CA GLY A 551 -42.72 1.80 -23.17
C GLY A 551 -41.98 2.82 -22.29
N ASN A 552 -40.89 2.41 -21.64
CA ASN A 552 -40.02 3.29 -20.85
C ASN A 552 -39.04 4.11 -21.72
N GLY A 553 -38.74 3.67 -22.95
CA GLY A 553 -37.78 4.31 -23.85
C GLY A 553 -36.34 3.77 -23.73
N THR A 554 -36.12 2.71 -22.94
CA THR A 554 -34.82 2.01 -22.86
C THR A 554 -34.47 1.33 -24.19
N LEU A 555 -35.47 0.75 -24.87
CA LEU A 555 -35.33 0.15 -26.19
C LEU A 555 -36.09 0.98 -27.21
N LYS A 556 -35.39 1.55 -28.20
CA LYS A 556 -36.04 2.30 -29.28
C LYS A 556 -36.77 1.35 -30.24
N TYR A 557 -37.99 1.70 -30.63
CA TYR A 557 -38.80 0.95 -31.60
C TYR A 557 -39.26 1.88 -32.74
N PRO A 558 -39.26 1.45 -34.02
CA PRO A 558 -38.84 0.14 -34.54
C PRO A 558 -37.35 -0.15 -34.28
N LEU A 559 -37.00 -1.43 -34.19
CA LEU A 559 -35.62 -1.86 -33.97
C LEU A 559 -34.76 -1.52 -35.20
N GLY A 560 -33.53 -1.07 -34.95
CA GLY A 560 -32.50 -0.98 -35.99
C GLY A 560 -32.16 -2.35 -36.58
N MET A 561 -31.40 -2.37 -37.67
CA MET A 561 -31.05 -3.62 -38.37
C MET A 561 -30.20 -4.53 -37.48
N ALA A 562 -29.23 -3.96 -36.75
CA ALA A 562 -28.39 -4.72 -35.82
C ALA A 562 -29.22 -5.41 -34.74
N PHE A 563 -30.11 -4.68 -34.07
CA PHE A 563 -30.96 -5.23 -33.00
C PHE A 563 -32.02 -6.21 -33.51
N THR A 564 -32.49 -6.04 -34.75
CA THR A 564 -33.36 -7.04 -35.39
C THR A 564 -32.62 -8.38 -35.53
N LEU A 565 -31.34 -8.35 -35.93
CA LEU A 565 -30.51 -9.54 -36.04
C LEU A 565 -30.22 -10.18 -34.67
N ILE A 566 -29.95 -9.37 -33.64
CA ILE A 566 -29.80 -9.87 -32.26
C ILE A 566 -31.07 -10.59 -31.81
N GLN A 567 -32.23 -9.96 -32.03
CA GLN A 567 -33.50 -10.56 -31.64
C GLN A 567 -33.74 -11.91 -32.32
N HIS A 568 -33.30 -12.03 -33.58
CA HIS A 568 -33.43 -13.27 -34.36
C HIS A 568 -32.44 -14.37 -33.92
N HIS A 569 -31.17 -14.03 -33.66
CA HIS A 569 -30.13 -15.01 -33.38
C HIS A 569 -30.00 -15.38 -31.89
N ILE A 570 -30.26 -14.43 -30.98
CA ILE A 570 -30.08 -14.62 -29.53
C ILE A 570 -31.44 -14.78 -28.84
N GLY A 571 -32.37 -13.86 -29.08
CA GLY A 571 -33.72 -13.91 -28.52
C GLY A 571 -34.29 -12.55 -28.13
N PRO A 572 -35.45 -12.51 -27.47
CA PRO A 572 -36.13 -11.26 -27.14
C PRO A 572 -35.34 -10.42 -26.12
N PHE A 573 -35.23 -9.12 -26.40
CA PHE A 573 -34.70 -8.13 -25.46
C PHE A 573 -35.46 -8.12 -24.14
N GLY A 574 -34.73 -7.94 -23.03
CA GLY A 574 -35.23 -8.08 -21.67
C GLY A 574 -35.02 -9.47 -21.06
N SER A 575 -34.77 -10.50 -21.87
CA SER A 575 -34.58 -11.90 -21.42
C SER A 575 -33.20 -12.47 -21.82
N ILE A 576 -32.23 -11.61 -22.12
CA ILE A 576 -30.87 -12.02 -22.52
C ILE A 576 -29.94 -11.89 -21.32
N ASP A 577 -29.33 -13.01 -20.93
CA ASP A 577 -28.34 -13.06 -19.87
C ASP A 577 -26.95 -12.71 -20.41
N MET A 578 -26.16 -12.01 -19.60
CA MET A 578 -24.76 -11.69 -19.91
C MET A 578 -23.86 -12.30 -18.85
N ILE A 579 -23.05 -13.28 -19.23
CA ILE A 579 -22.21 -14.06 -18.31
C ILE A 579 -20.74 -13.92 -18.71
N THR A 580 -19.89 -13.53 -17.75
CA THR A 580 -18.44 -13.50 -17.98
C THR A 580 -17.88 -14.92 -18.07
N ILE A 581 -17.05 -15.18 -19.08
CA ILE A 581 -16.29 -16.44 -19.21
C ILE A 581 -14.86 -16.21 -18.70
N PRO A 582 -14.36 -17.00 -17.74
CA PRO A 582 -12.98 -16.89 -17.26
C PRO A 582 -11.98 -17.47 -18.25
N SER A 583 -10.76 -16.93 -18.27
CA SER A 583 -9.67 -17.49 -19.09
C SER A 583 -9.27 -18.89 -18.60
N PRO A 584 -9.14 -19.91 -19.47
CA PRO A 584 -8.72 -21.26 -19.07
C PRO A 584 -7.39 -21.26 -18.31
N ALA A 585 -7.27 -22.10 -17.29
CA ALA A 585 -6.05 -22.21 -16.49
C ALA A 585 -4.83 -22.65 -17.33
N SER A 586 -5.06 -23.44 -18.38
CA SER A 586 -4.03 -23.85 -19.35
C SER A 586 -3.47 -22.64 -20.12
N LEU A 587 -4.34 -21.73 -20.56
CA LEU A 587 -3.97 -20.50 -21.26
C LEU A 587 -3.20 -19.55 -20.33
N GLN A 588 -3.68 -19.36 -19.09
CA GLN A 588 -2.96 -18.59 -18.05
C GLN A 588 -1.56 -19.16 -17.79
N SER A 589 -1.46 -20.49 -17.67
CA SER A 589 -0.18 -21.19 -17.47
C SER A 589 0.76 -21.05 -18.67
N PHE A 590 0.23 -21.06 -19.90
CA PHE A 590 1.00 -20.83 -21.12
C PHE A 590 1.61 -19.42 -21.14
N VAL A 591 0.83 -18.38 -20.82
CA VAL A 591 1.32 -16.99 -20.76
C VAL A 591 2.38 -16.86 -19.67
N ALA A 592 2.06 -17.36 -18.47
CA ALA A 592 2.98 -17.39 -17.34
C ALA A 592 4.33 -18.04 -17.70
N ALA A 593 4.32 -19.27 -18.20
CA ALA A 593 5.55 -19.98 -18.54
C ALA A 593 6.31 -19.30 -19.70
N GLY A 594 5.58 -18.76 -20.68
CA GLY A 594 6.16 -18.02 -21.79
C GLY A 594 6.91 -16.75 -21.35
N LEU A 595 6.28 -15.92 -20.51
CA LEU A 595 6.89 -14.70 -19.97
C LEU A 595 8.13 -15.02 -19.12
N ASP A 596 8.05 -16.05 -18.27
CA ASP A 596 9.19 -16.48 -17.43
C ASP A 596 10.40 -16.88 -18.27
N ILE A 597 10.17 -17.62 -19.35
CA ILE A 597 11.21 -18.08 -20.28
C ILE A 597 11.82 -16.89 -21.03
N LEU A 598 10.96 -16.00 -21.57
CA LEU A 598 11.39 -14.82 -22.31
C LEU A 598 12.24 -13.90 -21.42
N ARG A 599 11.73 -13.51 -20.25
CA ARG A 599 12.40 -12.59 -19.32
C ARG A 599 13.72 -13.17 -18.81
N ARG A 600 13.74 -14.45 -18.41
CA ARG A 600 14.97 -15.13 -18.00
C ARG A 600 16.02 -15.14 -19.12
N SER A 601 15.61 -15.38 -20.35
CA SER A 601 16.52 -15.37 -21.50
C SER A 601 17.17 -14.00 -21.69
N VAL A 602 16.36 -12.94 -21.79
CA VAL A 602 16.83 -11.57 -22.00
C VAL A 602 17.70 -11.08 -20.84
N ALA A 603 17.33 -11.40 -19.61
CA ALA A 603 18.11 -11.05 -18.43
C ALA A 603 19.47 -11.79 -18.33
N SER A 604 19.57 -13.00 -18.91
CA SER A 604 20.79 -13.82 -18.83
C SER A 604 21.85 -13.51 -19.89
N SER A 605 21.46 -12.87 -21.00
CA SER A 605 22.32 -12.71 -22.18
C SER A 605 22.24 -11.31 -22.79
N ALA A 606 23.39 -10.63 -22.86
CA ALA A 606 23.51 -9.32 -23.48
C ALA A 606 23.13 -9.32 -24.98
N SER A 607 23.43 -10.41 -25.70
CA SER A 607 23.06 -10.52 -27.12
C SER A 607 21.56 -10.72 -27.29
N ALA A 608 20.91 -11.45 -26.37
CA ALA A 608 19.45 -11.59 -26.36
C ALA A 608 18.77 -10.26 -26.07
N ALA A 609 19.27 -9.51 -25.07
CA ALA A 609 18.78 -8.17 -24.76
C ALA A 609 18.89 -7.19 -25.93
N PHE A 610 20.04 -7.17 -26.62
CA PHE A 610 20.22 -6.31 -27.79
C PHE A 610 19.27 -6.68 -28.94
N ALA A 611 19.11 -7.99 -29.22
CA ALA A 611 18.20 -8.44 -30.27
C ALA A 611 16.73 -8.11 -29.93
N TYR A 612 16.30 -8.33 -28.68
CA TYR A 612 14.97 -7.93 -28.21
C TYR A 612 14.75 -6.43 -28.36
N ALA A 613 15.70 -5.59 -27.89
CA ALA A 613 15.59 -4.13 -27.98
C ALA A 613 15.42 -3.67 -29.43
N THR A 614 16.21 -4.22 -30.35
CA THR A 614 16.13 -3.91 -31.78
C THR A 614 14.74 -4.22 -32.32
N LEU A 615 14.23 -5.44 -32.09
CA LEU A 615 12.90 -5.85 -32.56
C LEU A 615 11.78 -5.01 -31.94
N SER A 616 11.88 -4.72 -30.63
CA SER A 616 10.90 -3.89 -29.92
C SER A 616 10.86 -2.47 -30.48
N THR A 617 11.99 -1.89 -30.87
CA THR A 617 12.01 -0.54 -31.47
C THR A 617 11.38 -0.52 -32.86
N THR A 618 11.63 -1.54 -33.68
CA THR A 618 10.96 -1.72 -34.98
C THR A 618 9.45 -1.85 -34.78
N TYR A 619 9.02 -2.69 -33.83
CA TYR A 619 7.62 -2.86 -33.45
C TYR A 619 6.93 -1.52 -33.12
N VAL A 620 7.50 -0.71 -32.21
CA VAL A 620 6.87 0.53 -31.73
C VAL A 620 6.76 1.59 -32.84
N ASN A 621 7.77 1.69 -33.71
CA ASN A 621 7.87 2.79 -34.66
C ASN A 621 7.19 2.49 -36.01
N GLU A 622 7.14 1.23 -36.41
CA GLU A 622 6.81 0.85 -37.80
C GLU A 622 5.51 0.05 -37.94
N VAL A 623 4.92 -0.43 -36.85
CA VAL A 623 3.74 -1.32 -36.92
C VAL A 623 2.47 -0.63 -36.43
N GLN A 624 1.45 -0.59 -37.30
CA GLN A 624 0.10 -0.18 -36.93
C GLN A 624 -0.86 -1.32 -37.15
N TRP A 625 -1.37 -1.90 -36.07
CA TRP A 625 -2.19 -3.10 -36.16
C TRP A 625 -3.64 -2.82 -36.58
N SER A 626 -4.13 -3.56 -37.56
CA SER A 626 -5.53 -3.59 -38.00
C SER A 626 -5.87 -4.96 -38.62
N PRO A 627 -5.95 -6.02 -37.81
CA PRO A 627 -6.22 -7.36 -38.32
C PRO A 627 -7.69 -7.53 -38.73
N ILE A 628 -7.93 -8.15 -39.89
CA ILE A 628 -9.24 -8.64 -40.31
C ILE A 628 -9.21 -10.15 -40.60
N PRO A 629 -10.29 -10.91 -40.34
CA PRO A 629 -10.40 -12.33 -40.71
C PRO A 629 -10.37 -12.58 -42.23
N THR A 630 -10.00 -13.81 -42.66
CA THR A 630 -9.81 -14.14 -44.09
C THR A 630 -11.05 -13.86 -44.93
N LEU A 631 -12.24 -14.12 -44.40
CA LEU A 631 -13.49 -13.90 -45.13
C LEU A 631 -13.70 -12.43 -45.51
N LEU A 632 -13.32 -11.49 -44.64
CA LEU A 632 -13.42 -10.05 -44.93
C LEU A 632 -12.32 -9.61 -45.91
N LEU A 633 -11.13 -10.21 -45.80
CA LEU A 633 -10.02 -9.96 -46.71
C LEU A 633 -10.37 -10.35 -48.17
N LEU A 634 -11.01 -11.50 -48.36
CA LEU A 634 -11.46 -11.98 -49.67
C LEU A 634 -12.60 -11.14 -50.26
N ASN A 635 -13.26 -10.30 -49.46
CA ASN A 635 -14.41 -9.49 -49.86
C ASN A 635 -14.22 -7.99 -49.51
N PRO A 636 -13.26 -7.30 -50.13
CA PRO A 636 -12.91 -5.91 -49.79
C PRO A 636 -14.00 -4.89 -50.12
N THR A 637 -15.01 -5.26 -50.90
CA THR A 637 -16.16 -4.41 -51.25
C THR A 637 -17.23 -4.37 -50.16
N TRP A 638 -17.14 -5.24 -49.16
CA TRP A 638 -18.08 -5.26 -48.05
C TRP A 638 -17.83 -4.08 -47.09
N SER A 639 -18.88 -3.71 -46.37
CA SER A 639 -18.83 -2.67 -45.35
C SER A 639 -19.23 -3.23 -43.99
N THR A 640 -18.58 -2.78 -42.93
CA THR A 640 -19.02 -2.98 -41.55
C THR A 640 -19.90 -1.81 -41.10
N VAL A 641 -20.97 -2.12 -40.36
CA VAL A 641 -21.92 -1.14 -39.80
C VAL A 641 -21.92 -1.14 -38.27
N GLY A 642 -21.12 -2.00 -37.62
CA GLY A 642 -20.92 -2.00 -36.17
C GLY A 642 -20.25 -3.28 -35.66
N GLY A 643 -19.69 -3.24 -34.45
CA GLY A 643 -19.02 -4.40 -33.81
C GLY A 643 -19.54 -4.79 -32.42
N SER A 644 -20.52 -4.06 -31.88
CA SER A 644 -21.02 -4.25 -30.51
C SER A 644 -22.43 -4.82 -30.50
N LEU A 645 -22.67 -5.86 -29.70
CA LEU A 645 -24.01 -6.40 -29.44
C LEU A 645 -24.88 -5.42 -28.64
N LEU A 646 -24.29 -4.43 -27.99
CA LEU A 646 -25.00 -3.49 -27.12
C LEU A 646 -25.43 -2.21 -27.83
N CYS A 647 -25.02 -2.03 -29.10
CA CYS A 647 -25.24 -0.80 -29.85
C CYS A 647 -26.02 -1.03 -31.14
N PRO A 648 -26.82 -0.02 -31.58
CA PRO A 648 -27.45 -0.05 -32.88
C PRO A 648 -26.41 0.03 -34.02
N ASP A 649 -26.86 -0.28 -35.23
CA ASP A 649 -26.08 -0.09 -36.45
C ASP A 649 -25.71 1.38 -36.68
N SER A 650 -24.58 1.58 -37.34
CA SER A 650 -24.00 2.87 -37.71
C SER A 650 -23.82 2.97 -39.23
N ALA A 651 -23.33 4.10 -39.73
CA ALA A 651 -23.12 4.27 -41.17
C ALA A 651 -22.11 3.23 -41.74
N PRO A 652 -22.33 2.67 -42.93
CA PRO A 652 -21.40 1.68 -43.50
C PRO A 652 -20.00 2.24 -43.73
N ILE A 653 -18.98 1.52 -43.25
CA ILE A 653 -17.55 1.79 -43.46
C ILE A 653 -16.91 0.58 -44.13
N SER A 654 -16.03 0.78 -45.10
CA SER A 654 -15.33 -0.32 -45.78
C SER A 654 -14.58 -1.23 -44.79
N VAL A 655 -14.69 -2.55 -44.95
CA VAL A 655 -13.96 -3.54 -44.12
C VAL A 655 -12.44 -3.40 -44.25
N THR A 656 -11.95 -2.79 -45.34
CA THR A 656 -10.52 -2.52 -45.54
C THR A 656 -9.94 -1.52 -44.55
N VAL A 657 -10.78 -0.71 -43.89
CA VAL A 657 -10.32 0.21 -42.84
C VAL A 657 -10.00 -0.53 -41.53
N GLY A 658 -10.56 -1.73 -41.34
CA GLY A 658 -10.42 -2.56 -40.14
C GLY A 658 -11.77 -2.92 -39.52
N LEU A 659 -11.72 -3.50 -38.31
CA LEU A 659 -12.91 -3.85 -37.54
C LEU A 659 -13.45 -2.65 -36.77
N LEU A 660 -14.78 -2.48 -36.72
CA LEU A 660 -15.40 -1.50 -35.83
C LEU A 660 -15.36 -1.97 -34.38
N GLN A 661 -15.39 -1.01 -33.46
CA GLN A 661 -15.34 -1.21 -32.02
C GLN A 661 -16.22 -2.37 -31.54
N LEU A 662 -15.61 -3.25 -30.76
CA LEU A 662 -16.24 -4.45 -30.22
C LEU A 662 -17.14 -4.12 -29.02
N THR A 663 -17.82 -5.14 -28.50
CA THR A 663 -18.64 -5.01 -27.27
C THR A 663 -17.77 -4.57 -26.09
N SER A 664 -18.23 -3.63 -25.24
CA SER A 664 -17.40 -3.03 -24.18
C SER A 664 -18.22 -2.59 -22.96
N ARG A 665 -17.54 -2.42 -21.82
CA ARG A 665 -18.10 -1.83 -20.58
C ARG A 665 -18.04 -0.30 -20.55
N LEU A 666 -17.12 0.33 -21.28
CA LEU A 666 -16.92 1.79 -21.16
C LEU A 666 -17.52 2.57 -22.32
N ASP A 667 -17.70 1.91 -23.45
CA ASP A 667 -17.95 2.59 -24.71
C ASP A 667 -19.42 2.92 -24.91
N PHE A 668 -19.65 4.13 -25.43
CA PHE A 668 -20.96 4.67 -25.68
C PHE A 668 -21.36 4.37 -27.13
N CYS A 669 -22.65 4.09 -27.33
CA CYS A 669 -23.19 3.95 -28.68
C CYS A 669 -23.30 5.30 -29.40
N GLY A 670 -23.28 5.27 -30.74
CA GLY A 670 -23.53 6.46 -31.58
C GLY A 670 -22.27 7.16 -32.08
N THR A 671 -21.08 6.66 -31.73
CA THR A 671 -19.81 7.06 -32.35
C THR A 671 -19.26 5.92 -33.18
N GLN A 672 -18.62 6.25 -34.31
CA GLN A 672 -17.96 5.27 -35.16
C GLN A 672 -16.47 5.28 -34.84
N VAL A 673 -16.03 4.27 -34.12
CA VAL A 673 -14.63 4.11 -33.69
C VAL A 673 -14.16 2.73 -34.16
N MET A 674 -12.90 2.66 -34.59
CA MET A 674 -12.25 1.40 -34.94
C MET A 674 -11.91 0.63 -33.68
N SER A 675 -11.88 -0.71 -33.77
CA SER A 675 -11.45 -1.55 -32.66
C SER A 675 -9.99 -1.25 -32.31
N ASN A 676 -9.70 -1.19 -31.02
CA ASN A 676 -8.36 -0.93 -30.52
C ASN A 676 -7.60 -2.25 -30.44
N PHE A 677 -6.47 -2.31 -31.14
CA PHE A 677 -5.60 -3.48 -31.15
C PHE A 677 -4.15 -3.01 -31.12
N ASN A 678 -3.51 -3.13 -29.96
CA ASN A 678 -2.12 -2.71 -29.77
C ASN A 678 -1.47 -3.58 -28.66
N PRO A 679 -1.18 -4.85 -28.94
CA PRO A 679 -0.66 -5.79 -27.95
C PRO A 679 0.75 -5.38 -27.50
N VAL A 680 1.12 -5.65 -26.25
CA VAL A 680 2.53 -5.42 -25.84
C VAL A 680 3.46 -6.40 -26.56
N PHE A 681 4.71 -5.98 -26.81
CA PHE A 681 5.64 -6.75 -27.63
C PHE A 681 5.95 -8.16 -27.08
N GLU A 682 5.96 -8.32 -25.75
CA GLU A 682 6.07 -9.65 -25.12
C GLU A 682 4.97 -10.61 -25.60
N LEU A 683 3.72 -10.14 -25.73
CA LEU A 683 2.60 -10.97 -26.21
C LEU A 683 2.71 -11.27 -27.71
N VAL A 684 3.31 -10.39 -28.49
CA VAL A 684 3.62 -10.65 -29.92
C VAL A 684 4.61 -11.80 -30.06
N LEU A 685 5.66 -11.82 -29.23
CA LEU A 685 6.61 -12.94 -29.19
C LEU A 685 5.92 -14.23 -28.73
N LEU A 686 5.05 -14.18 -27.72
CA LEU A 686 4.30 -15.36 -27.28
C LEU A 686 3.30 -15.87 -28.32
N ALA A 687 2.63 -14.99 -29.07
CA ALA A 687 1.77 -15.39 -30.19
C ALA A 687 2.57 -16.04 -31.32
N THR A 688 3.80 -15.57 -31.56
CA THR A 688 4.76 -16.17 -32.50
C THR A 688 5.10 -17.61 -32.08
N VAL A 689 5.37 -17.84 -30.78
CA VAL A 689 5.51 -19.20 -30.21
C VAL A 689 4.22 -20.01 -30.36
N GLY A 690 3.07 -19.37 -30.13
CA GLY A 690 1.73 -19.95 -30.27
C GLY A 690 1.47 -20.54 -31.66
N VAL A 691 1.94 -19.91 -32.73
CA VAL A 691 1.84 -20.46 -34.10
C VAL A 691 2.99 -21.42 -34.46
N GLY A 692 4.03 -21.52 -33.64
CA GLY A 692 5.17 -22.41 -33.85
C GLY A 692 6.35 -21.77 -34.59
N LEU A 693 6.27 -20.46 -34.89
CA LEU A 693 7.39 -19.67 -35.38
C LEU A 693 8.44 -19.57 -34.26
N GLY A 694 9.58 -20.23 -34.46
CA GLY A 694 10.64 -20.37 -33.45
C GLY A 694 11.14 -21.81 -33.26
N ARG A 695 10.37 -22.83 -33.68
CA ARG A 695 10.87 -24.23 -33.77
C ARG A 695 11.10 -24.68 -35.20
N THR A 696 10.20 -24.35 -36.13
CA THR A 696 10.33 -24.71 -37.55
C THR A 696 9.92 -23.53 -38.41
N LEU A 697 10.89 -22.66 -38.77
CA LEU A 697 10.65 -21.46 -39.59
C LEU A 697 9.99 -21.78 -40.95
N ASN A 698 10.16 -23.01 -41.47
CA ASN A 698 9.65 -23.41 -42.78
C ASN A 698 8.23 -24.00 -42.76
N SER A 699 7.61 -24.22 -41.59
CA SER A 699 6.28 -24.88 -41.51
C SER A 699 5.11 -23.90 -41.41
N VAL A 700 5.37 -22.63 -41.10
CA VAL A 700 4.33 -21.61 -40.89
C VAL A 700 4.40 -20.61 -42.03
N ASP A 701 3.26 -20.38 -42.68
CA ASP A 701 3.14 -19.41 -43.77
C ASP A 701 3.02 -17.98 -43.20
N VAL A 702 4.15 -17.29 -43.09
CA VAL A 702 4.23 -15.93 -42.56
C VAL A 702 3.55 -14.93 -43.51
N GLU A 703 3.59 -15.17 -44.81
CA GLU A 703 2.91 -14.33 -45.80
C GLU A 703 1.41 -14.40 -45.58
N ALA A 704 0.85 -15.60 -45.41
CA ALA A 704 -0.57 -15.76 -45.08
C ALA A 704 -0.97 -15.01 -43.79
N ILE A 705 -0.15 -15.03 -42.73
CA ILE A 705 -0.41 -14.25 -41.51
C ILE A 705 -0.43 -12.75 -41.80
N ASN A 706 0.54 -12.26 -42.59
CA ASN A 706 0.70 -10.85 -42.94
C ASN A 706 -0.49 -10.30 -43.74
N THR A 707 -1.09 -11.10 -44.63
CA THR A 707 -2.22 -10.64 -45.48
C THR A 707 -3.44 -10.14 -44.71
N HIS A 708 -3.61 -10.54 -43.46
CA HIS A 708 -4.71 -10.09 -42.60
C HIS A 708 -4.59 -8.65 -42.12
N GLN A 709 -3.41 -8.03 -42.26
CA GLN A 709 -3.19 -6.63 -41.92
C GLN A 709 -3.70 -5.73 -43.05
N THR A 710 -4.68 -4.85 -42.77
CA THR A 710 -5.29 -4.03 -43.82
C THR A 710 -4.66 -2.66 -44.02
N LYS A 711 -3.89 -2.16 -43.04
CA LYS A 711 -3.26 -0.84 -43.15
C LYS A 711 -2.09 -0.88 -44.11
N SER A 712 -2.16 -0.04 -45.15
CA SER A 712 -1.09 0.12 -46.15
C SER A 712 0.18 0.71 -45.52
N GLY A 713 1.34 0.07 -45.74
CA GLY A 713 2.65 0.60 -45.36
C GLY A 713 3.28 0.00 -44.10
N THR A 714 2.67 -1.01 -43.48
CA THR A 714 3.22 -1.71 -42.31
C THR A 714 3.24 -3.23 -42.56
N ASP A 715 4.29 -3.70 -43.24
CA ASP A 715 4.55 -5.12 -43.46
C ASP A 715 5.05 -5.76 -42.15
N ILE A 716 4.32 -6.75 -41.63
CA ILE A 716 4.72 -7.46 -40.41
C ILE A 716 5.51 -8.73 -40.70
N GLN A 717 5.68 -9.11 -41.98
CA GLN A 717 6.38 -10.32 -42.38
C GLN A 717 7.84 -10.33 -41.91
N ASP A 718 8.56 -9.22 -42.10
CA ASP A 718 9.95 -9.07 -41.64
C ASP A 718 10.03 -9.18 -40.12
N MET A 719 9.15 -8.49 -39.40
CA MET A 719 9.09 -8.54 -37.94
C MET A 719 8.81 -9.97 -37.43
N LEU A 720 7.85 -10.69 -38.02
CA LEU A 720 7.52 -12.06 -37.64
C LEU A 720 8.66 -13.04 -37.93
N THR A 721 9.32 -12.88 -39.09
CA THR A 721 10.47 -13.70 -39.49
C THR A 721 11.65 -13.48 -38.55
N GLN A 722 11.94 -12.21 -38.23
CA GLN A 722 12.99 -11.85 -37.28
C GLN A 722 12.65 -12.31 -35.86
N SER A 723 11.38 -12.23 -35.44
CA SER A 723 10.91 -12.73 -34.14
C SER A 723 11.07 -14.25 -34.02
N GLY A 724 10.70 -15.01 -35.07
CA GLY A 724 10.93 -16.45 -35.11
C GLY A 724 12.41 -16.82 -35.06
N THR A 725 13.25 -16.09 -35.79
CA THR A 725 14.72 -16.28 -35.78
C THR A 725 15.31 -15.97 -34.40
N TYR A 726 14.86 -14.89 -33.77
CA TYR A 726 15.25 -14.52 -32.41
C TYR A 726 14.88 -15.61 -31.40
N LEU A 727 13.69 -16.20 -31.50
CA LEU A 727 13.22 -17.23 -30.57
C LEU A 727 13.93 -18.58 -30.72
N GLN A 728 14.50 -18.88 -31.88
CA GLN A 728 15.05 -20.22 -32.20
C GLN A 728 16.16 -20.69 -31.25
N PRO A 729 17.22 -19.91 -30.95
CA PRO A 729 18.27 -20.32 -30.02
C PRO A 729 17.72 -20.60 -28.61
N PHE A 730 16.69 -19.85 -28.18
CA PHE A 730 16.17 -19.91 -26.82
C PHE A 730 15.15 -21.03 -26.62
N LEU A 731 14.37 -21.34 -27.65
CA LEU A 731 13.41 -22.45 -27.62
C LEU A 731 14.06 -23.81 -27.91
N MET A 732 15.24 -23.84 -28.53
CA MET A 732 15.98 -25.05 -28.88
C MET A 732 17.17 -25.37 -27.96
N ALA A 733 17.65 -24.44 -27.13
CA ALA A 733 18.74 -24.72 -26.19
C ALA A 733 18.29 -25.71 -25.09
N ASP A 734 19.12 -26.72 -24.83
CA ASP A 734 18.90 -27.76 -23.80
C ASP A 734 18.70 -27.13 -22.41
N GLY A 735 17.45 -26.99 -21.96
CA GLY A 735 17.12 -26.63 -20.58
C GLY A 735 15.96 -25.62 -20.39
N ILE A 736 15.55 -24.88 -21.42
CA ILE A 736 14.45 -23.90 -21.31
C ILE A 736 13.44 -24.13 -22.45
N HIS A 737 12.54 -25.11 -22.27
CA HIS A 737 11.51 -25.41 -23.26
C HIS A 737 10.13 -25.05 -22.73
N LEU A 738 9.41 -24.23 -23.50
CA LEU A 738 7.96 -24.10 -23.31
C LEU A 738 7.32 -25.43 -23.73
N ASP A 739 6.55 -26.03 -22.83
CA ASP A 739 5.92 -27.32 -23.08
C ASP A 739 4.92 -27.21 -24.25
N THR A 740 5.19 -27.95 -25.32
CA THR A 740 4.30 -27.99 -26.49
C THR A 740 2.95 -28.62 -26.20
N THR A 741 2.88 -29.50 -25.20
CA THR A 741 1.60 -30.06 -24.76
C THR A 741 0.74 -28.95 -24.15
N LEU A 742 1.32 -28.06 -23.34
CA LEU A 742 0.62 -26.93 -22.74
C LEU A 742 0.05 -25.98 -23.79
N LYS A 743 0.82 -25.64 -24.83
CA LYS A 743 0.32 -24.87 -25.98
C LYS A 743 -0.92 -25.54 -26.59
N SER A 744 -0.83 -26.84 -26.90
CA SER A 744 -1.93 -27.55 -27.56
C SER A 744 -3.19 -27.62 -26.71
N ILE A 745 -3.03 -27.86 -25.40
CA ILE A 745 -4.15 -27.87 -24.45
C ILE A 745 -4.79 -26.48 -24.36
N ALA A 746 -3.99 -25.42 -24.24
CA ALA A 746 -4.48 -24.04 -24.18
C ALA A 746 -5.27 -23.66 -25.44
N GLN A 747 -4.79 -24.03 -26.62
CA GLN A 747 -5.49 -23.79 -27.88
C GLN A 747 -6.81 -24.57 -27.96
N THR A 748 -6.80 -25.86 -27.63
CA THR A 748 -8.02 -26.70 -27.68
C THR A 748 -9.08 -26.24 -26.68
N GLU A 749 -8.69 -25.87 -25.46
CA GLU A 749 -9.63 -25.34 -24.46
C GLU A 749 -10.20 -23.98 -24.86
N ALA A 750 -9.37 -23.08 -25.40
CA ALA A 750 -9.84 -21.79 -25.92
C ALA A 750 -10.81 -21.97 -27.11
N GLN A 751 -10.53 -22.92 -28.01
CA GLN A 751 -11.39 -23.26 -29.13
C GLN A 751 -12.73 -23.86 -28.67
N ALA A 752 -12.73 -24.70 -27.62
CA ALA A 752 -13.93 -25.31 -27.07
C ALA A 752 -14.94 -24.30 -26.50
N LEU A 753 -14.46 -23.11 -26.11
CA LEU A 753 -15.31 -22.01 -25.64
C LEU A 753 -16.03 -21.25 -26.76
N ASN A 754 -15.71 -21.52 -28.04
CA ASN A 754 -16.32 -20.90 -29.22
C ASN A 754 -16.39 -19.36 -29.12
N ILE A 755 -15.30 -18.74 -28.66
CA ILE A 755 -15.18 -17.29 -28.51
C ILE A 755 -15.03 -16.67 -29.89
N SER A 756 -15.75 -15.61 -30.19
CA SER A 756 -15.75 -15.00 -31.52
C SER A 756 -15.58 -13.48 -31.50
N ILE A 757 -15.05 -12.95 -32.59
CA ILE A 757 -15.12 -11.53 -32.93
C ILE A 757 -16.40 -11.32 -33.71
N LEU A 758 -17.20 -10.32 -33.33
CA LEU A 758 -18.49 -10.04 -33.97
C LEU A 758 -18.42 -8.74 -34.79
N GLN A 759 -18.97 -8.77 -36.00
CA GLN A 759 -19.22 -7.57 -36.81
C GLN A 759 -20.56 -7.70 -37.54
N TYR A 760 -21.24 -6.57 -37.69
CA TYR A 760 -22.38 -6.43 -38.59
C TYR A 760 -21.86 -6.02 -39.97
N ILE A 761 -22.09 -6.87 -40.96
CA ILE A 761 -21.55 -6.72 -42.30
C ILE A 761 -22.67 -6.48 -43.30
N GLN A 762 -22.42 -5.58 -44.24
CA GLN A 762 -23.29 -5.29 -45.36
C GLN A 762 -22.48 -5.47 -46.66
N GLN A 763 -22.93 -6.38 -47.54
CA GLN A 763 -22.18 -6.73 -48.74
C GLN A 763 -22.15 -5.63 -49.80
N ASN A 764 -23.23 -4.85 -49.90
CA ASN A 764 -23.35 -3.66 -50.74
C ASN A 764 -24.48 -2.77 -50.18
N THR A 765 -24.61 -1.53 -50.65
CA THR A 765 -25.59 -0.55 -50.14
C THR A 765 -27.05 -1.01 -50.22
N SER A 766 -27.36 -2.00 -51.07
CA SER A 766 -28.71 -2.56 -51.24
C SER A 766 -28.91 -3.92 -50.55
N ALA A 767 -27.83 -4.54 -50.05
CA ALA A 767 -27.87 -5.83 -49.39
C ALA A 767 -28.33 -5.68 -47.93
N PRO A 768 -29.04 -6.68 -47.37
CA PRO A 768 -29.38 -6.67 -45.96
C PRO A 768 -28.11 -6.76 -45.10
N VAL A 769 -28.14 -6.11 -43.94
CA VAL A 769 -27.11 -6.27 -42.91
C VAL A 769 -27.18 -7.70 -42.37
N GLN A 770 -26.02 -8.31 -42.15
CA GLN A 770 -25.86 -9.65 -41.60
C GLN A 770 -25.00 -9.59 -40.33
N LEU A 771 -25.31 -10.44 -39.36
CA LEU A 771 -24.48 -10.63 -38.17
C LEU A 771 -23.47 -11.72 -38.49
N MET A 772 -22.19 -11.38 -38.51
CA MET A 772 -21.09 -12.33 -38.73
C MET A 772 -20.27 -12.49 -37.46
N THR A 773 -19.88 -13.74 -37.19
CA THR A 773 -19.00 -14.11 -36.08
C THR A 773 -17.78 -14.82 -36.65
N PHE A 774 -16.61 -14.48 -36.12
CA PHE A 774 -15.32 -15.05 -36.50
C PHE A 774 -14.72 -15.74 -35.28
N PRO A 775 -14.85 -17.07 -35.16
CA PRO A 775 -14.34 -17.80 -34.02
C PRO A 775 -12.82 -17.68 -33.90
N LEU A 776 -12.32 -17.52 -32.68
CA LEU A 776 -10.89 -17.61 -32.39
C LEU A 776 -10.44 -19.06 -32.59
N PHE A 777 -9.29 -19.24 -33.24
CA PHE A 777 -8.74 -20.56 -33.58
C PHE A 777 -9.68 -21.41 -34.45
N ASP A 778 -10.41 -20.79 -35.39
CA ASP A 778 -11.24 -21.51 -36.36
C ASP A 778 -10.39 -22.42 -37.26
N PRO A 779 -10.57 -23.76 -37.24
CA PRO A 779 -9.83 -24.67 -38.12
C PRO A 779 -9.99 -24.39 -39.61
N ALA A 780 -11.06 -23.68 -40.01
CA ALA A 780 -11.27 -23.24 -41.38
C ALA A 780 -10.44 -22.02 -41.78
N ASP A 781 -9.91 -21.25 -40.81
CA ASP A 781 -9.08 -20.05 -41.03
C ASP A 781 -7.74 -20.12 -40.25
N PRO A 782 -6.85 -21.09 -40.59
CA PRO A 782 -5.59 -21.27 -39.88
C PRO A 782 -4.60 -20.12 -40.05
N SER A 783 -4.70 -19.32 -41.12
CA SER A 783 -3.86 -18.12 -41.31
C SER A 783 -4.16 -17.04 -40.26
N PHE A 784 -5.34 -17.08 -39.64
CA PHE A 784 -5.73 -16.15 -38.58
C PHE A 784 -5.30 -16.60 -37.16
N PHE A 785 -4.58 -17.72 -37.01
CA PHE A 785 -4.22 -18.25 -35.69
C PHE A 785 -3.29 -17.35 -34.89
N PHE A 786 -2.36 -16.65 -35.55
CA PHE A 786 -1.48 -15.69 -34.88
C PHE A 786 -2.29 -14.57 -34.21
N TRP A 787 -3.26 -14.04 -34.94
CA TRP A 787 -4.17 -13.00 -34.45
C TRP A 787 -5.08 -13.52 -33.33
N SER A 788 -5.58 -14.75 -33.48
CA SER A 788 -6.36 -15.43 -32.44
C SER A 788 -5.57 -15.58 -31.14
N TRP A 789 -4.28 -15.91 -31.22
CA TRP A 789 -3.39 -15.93 -30.06
C TRP A 789 -3.30 -14.56 -29.39
N LEU A 790 -3.09 -13.48 -30.14
CA LEU A 790 -3.02 -12.14 -29.55
C LEU A 790 -4.30 -11.76 -28.77
N TYR A 791 -5.47 -12.02 -29.34
CA TYR A 791 -6.75 -11.80 -28.64
C TYR A 791 -6.86 -12.65 -27.36
N ALA A 792 -6.46 -13.93 -27.41
CA ALA A 792 -6.50 -14.84 -26.25
C ALA A 792 -5.49 -14.43 -25.15
N LEU A 793 -4.32 -13.93 -25.54
CA LEU A 793 -3.29 -13.43 -24.64
C LEU A 793 -3.71 -12.12 -23.96
N GLU A 794 -4.29 -11.17 -24.70
CA GLU A 794 -4.85 -9.93 -24.14
C GLU A 794 -6.02 -10.19 -23.19
N TRP A 795 -6.86 -11.19 -23.47
CA TRP A 795 -7.90 -11.66 -22.55
C TRP A 795 -7.29 -12.19 -21.24
N THR A 796 -6.22 -12.97 -21.35
CA THR A 796 -5.54 -13.54 -20.19
C THR A 796 -4.89 -12.48 -19.30
N MET A 797 -4.26 -11.47 -19.90
CA MET A 797 -3.65 -10.33 -19.21
C MET A 797 -4.68 -9.33 -18.64
N GLY A 798 -5.97 -9.52 -18.92
CA GLY A 798 -7.05 -8.65 -18.44
C GLY A 798 -7.15 -7.34 -19.21
N ASN A 799 -6.67 -7.28 -20.45
CA ASN A 799 -6.91 -6.14 -21.34
C ASN A 799 -8.28 -6.28 -22.04
N ARG A 800 -8.74 -7.53 -22.21
CA ARG A 800 -10.06 -7.89 -22.74
C ARG A 800 -10.79 -8.82 -21.77
N GLU A 801 -12.09 -8.89 -21.92
CA GLU A 801 -12.97 -9.86 -21.27
C GLU A 801 -13.66 -10.71 -22.34
N VAL A 802 -14.28 -11.82 -21.92
CA VAL A 802 -15.15 -12.62 -22.76
C VAL A 802 -16.53 -12.67 -22.12
N VAL A 803 -17.56 -12.39 -22.91
CA VAL A 803 -18.95 -12.34 -22.45
C VAL A 803 -19.79 -13.26 -23.31
N SER A 804 -20.54 -14.13 -22.64
CA SER A 804 -21.57 -14.99 -23.22
C SER A 804 -22.92 -14.28 -23.16
N PHE A 805 -23.51 -14.03 -24.32
CA PHE A 805 -24.88 -13.51 -24.46
C PHE A 805 -25.81 -14.69 -24.69
N GLN A 806 -26.63 -15.02 -23.68
CA GLN A 806 -27.50 -16.20 -23.69
C GLN A 806 -28.96 -15.77 -23.70
N GLY A 807 -29.66 -16.02 -24.81
CA GLY A 807 -31.08 -15.71 -24.95
C GLY A 807 -31.97 -16.93 -25.08
N ASP A 808 -33.23 -16.70 -25.42
CA ASP A 808 -34.24 -17.76 -25.62
C ASP A 808 -34.00 -18.60 -26.89
N VAL A 809 -33.29 -18.06 -27.89
CA VAL A 809 -33.08 -18.69 -29.20
C VAL A 809 -31.66 -19.25 -29.34
N GLY A 810 -30.66 -18.48 -28.93
CA GLY A 810 -29.26 -18.82 -29.17
C GLY A 810 -28.32 -18.20 -28.16
N THR A 811 -27.05 -18.61 -28.25
CA THR A 811 -25.96 -18.13 -27.42
C THR A 811 -24.80 -17.69 -28.31
N ILE A 812 -24.23 -16.52 -28.04
CA ILE A 812 -23.03 -16.03 -28.72
C ILE A 812 -21.99 -15.61 -27.68
N ASN A 813 -20.79 -16.16 -27.80
CA ASN A 813 -19.65 -15.80 -26.96
C ASN A 813 -18.78 -14.81 -27.73
N VAL A 814 -18.62 -13.60 -27.19
CA VAL A 814 -17.85 -12.54 -27.84
C VAL A 814 -16.69 -12.07 -26.96
N ILE A 815 -15.57 -11.75 -27.60
CA ILE A 815 -14.47 -11.04 -26.94
C ILE A 815 -14.76 -9.53 -26.95
N THR A 816 -14.42 -8.85 -25.85
CA THR A 816 -14.67 -7.41 -25.72
C THR A 816 -13.59 -6.56 -26.36
N GLU A 817 -13.87 -5.26 -26.47
CA GLU A 817 -12.88 -4.25 -26.83
C GLU A 817 -11.72 -4.21 -25.84
N CYS A 818 -10.53 -3.84 -26.33
CA CYS A 818 -9.33 -3.67 -25.50
C CYS A 818 -9.46 -2.43 -24.62
N ALA A 819 -9.33 -2.62 -23.32
CA ALA A 819 -9.36 -1.54 -22.36
C ALA A 819 -7.96 -1.02 -22.06
N ILE A 820 -7.86 0.30 -21.92
CA ILE A 820 -6.61 0.97 -21.57
C ILE A 820 -6.29 0.70 -20.09
N PRO A 821 -5.05 0.29 -19.75
CA PRO A 821 -4.60 0.13 -18.37
C PRO A 821 -4.81 1.39 -17.53
N VAL A 822 -5.08 1.21 -16.24
CA VAL A 822 -5.21 2.30 -15.28
C VAL A 822 -3.83 2.62 -14.70
N PHE A 823 -3.44 3.90 -14.76
CA PHE A 823 -2.19 4.40 -14.18
C PHE A 823 -2.49 5.21 -12.92
N GLN A 824 -1.97 4.76 -11.78
CA GLN A 824 -2.20 5.38 -10.48
C GLN A 824 -0.92 6.08 -9.97
N PRO A 825 -0.99 7.36 -9.57
CA PRO A 825 0.14 8.05 -8.98
C PRO A 825 0.50 7.44 -7.63
N VAL A 826 1.80 7.39 -7.37
CA VAL A 826 2.33 6.84 -6.13
C VAL A 826 2.03 7.77 -4.96
N GLN A 827 1.58 7.20 -3.84
CA GLN A 827 1.28 7.92 -2.61
C GLN A 827 2.53 8.04 -1.74
N THR A 828 3.25 9.15 -1.82
CA THR A 828 4.52 9.34 -1.10
C THR A 828 4.40 9.27 0.42
N HIS A 829 3.20 9.48 0.97
CA HIS A 829 2.92 9.36 2.41
C HIS A 829 2.82 7.91 2.89
N GLU A 830 2.72 6.92 1.98
CA GLU A 830 2.78 5.49 2.32
C GLU A 830 4.20 5.05 2.72
N LEU A 831 5.23 5.87 2.49
CA LEU A 831 6.60 5.58 2.92
C LEU A 831 6.82 6.01 4.38
N PRO A 832 6.85 5.07 5.36
CA PRO A 832 7.08 5.41 6.75
C PRO A 832 8.55 5.78 6.99
N THR A 833 8.79 6.88 7.71
CA THR A 833 10.14 7.42 8.00
C THR A 833 10.31 7.91 9.44
N ILE A 834 9.28 7.79 10.28
CA ILE A 834 9.25 8.45 11.58
C ILE A 834 10.19 7.74 12.56
N PHE A 835 10.12 6.41 12.60
CA PHE A 835 10.93 5.63 13.55
C PHE A 835 12.41 5.66 13.16
N SER A 836 12.71 5.51 11.87
CA SER A 836 14.07 5.53 11.34
C SER A 836 14.75 6.88 11.61
N LEU A 837 14.02 7.99 11.46
CA LEU A 837 14.51 9.34 11.78
C LEU A 837 14.81 9.46 13.27
N TYR A 838 13.92 8.99 14.15
CA TYR A 838 14.14 9.02 15.60
C TYR A 838 15.36 8.17 16.01
N ALA A 839 15.44 6.94 15.51
CA ALA A 839 16.54 6.02 15.77
C ALA A 839 17.89 6.59 15.29
N ARG A 840 17.92 7.19 14.10
CA ARG A 840 19.10 7.87 13.55
C ARG A 840 19.50 9.08 14.37
N SER A 841 18.55 9.94 14.76
CA SER A 841 18.83 11.10 15.62
C SER A 841 19.40 10.68 16.97
N ALA A 842 18.90 9.58 17.56
CA ALA A 842 19.45 9.02 18.78
C ALA A 842 20.91 8.55 18.59
N VAL A 843 21.21 7.81 17.51
CA VAL A 843 22.59 7.37 17.19
C VAL A 843 23.53 8.56 16.99
N GLN A 844 23.09 9.61 16.29
CA GLN A 844 23.84 10.84 16.09
C GLN A 844 24.12 11.55 17.41
N TYR A 845 23.13 11.63 18.30
CA TYR A 845 23.28 12.20 19.63
C TYR A 845 24.30 11.41 20.46
N VAL A 846 24.17 10.07 20.53
CA VAL A 846 25.11 9.20 21.28
C VAL A 846 26.54 9.39 20.77
N THR A 847 26.75 9.35 19.46
CA THR A 847 28.09 9.56 18.89
C THR A 847 28.61 10.96 19.18
N GLY A 848 27.77 12.00 19.05
CA GLY A 848 28.17 13.38 19.31
C GLY A 848 28.68 13.59 20.73
N VAL A 849 27.95 13.07 21.73
CA VAL A 849 28.35 13.13 23.14
C VAL A 849 29.66 12.37 23.37
N LEU A 850 29.80 11.15 22.85
CA LEU A 850 31.02 10.36 22.98
C LEU A 850 32.23 11.05 22.34
N LEU A 851 32.06 11.68 21.17
CA LEU A 851 33.11 12.46 20.50
C LEU A 851 33.55 13.66 21.34
N SER A 852 32.61 14.40 21.93
CA SER A 852 32.94 15.51 22.82
C SER A 852 33.76 15.06 24.03
N ILE A 853 33.42 13.92 24.63
CA ILE A 853 34.14 13.35 25.77
C ILE A 853 35.53 12.87 25.34
N VAL A 854 35.63 12.15 24.22
CA VAL A 854 36.91 11.70 23.67
C VAL A 854 37.83 12.88 23.39
N LEU A 855 37.33 13.96 22.80
CA LEU A 855 38.10 15.18 22.58
C LEU A 855 38.62 15.77 23.90
N GLY A 856 37.76 15.84 24.92
CA GLY A 856 38.15 16.27 26.27
C GLY A 856 39.24 15.39 26.88
N VAL A 857 39.11 14.06 26.79
CA VAL A 857 40.10 13.09 27.27
C VAL A 857 41.43 13.25 26.53
N LEU A 858 41.41 13.45 25.21
CA LEU A 858 42.61 13.68 24.42
C LEU A 858 43.32 14.97 24.80
N LEU A 859 42.59 16.09 24.92
CA LEU A 859 43.14 17.37 25.36
C LEU A 859 43.73 17.28 26.77
N TYR A 860 43.05 16.60 27.69
CA TYR A 860 43.55 16.35 29.04
C TYR A 860 44.82 15.49 29.05
N THR A 861 44.87 14.45 28.21
CA THR A 861 46.05 13.57 28.09
C THR A 861 47.25 14.34 27.56
N VAL A 862 47.05 15.25 26.60
CA VAL A 862 48.08 16.17 26.09
C VAL A 862 48.52 17.15 27.17
N TRP A 863 47.58 17.75 27.89
CA TRP A 863 47.85 18.66 29.01
C TRP A 863 48.71 18.00 30.09
N CYS A 864 48.39 16.75 30.44
CA CYS A 864 49.14 15.94 31.41
C CYS A 864 50.43 15.33 30.84
N ARG A 865 50.86 15.70 29.62
CA ARG A 865 52.07 15.20 28.93
C ARG A 865 52.13 13.67 28.85
N GLY A 866 50.98 13.01 28.68
CA GLY A 866 50.87 11.56 28.56
C GLY A 866 51.07 10.78 29.87
N ARG A 867 51.04 11.45 31.04
CA ARG A 867 51.10 10.80 32.36
C ARG A 867 49.72 10.34 32.81
N VAL A 868 49.09 9.48 32.04
CA VAL A 868 47.74 8.95 32.29
C VAL A 868 47.79 7.41 32.32
N ASP A 869 46.95 6.78 33.13
CA ASP A 869 46.79 5.33 33.13
C ASP A 869 46.09 4.87 31.84
N GLY A 870 46.85 4.21 30.96
CA GLY A 870 46.37 3.79 29.64
C GLY A 870 45.26 2.75 29.68
N LEU A 871 45.11 1.99 30.78
CA LEU A 871 44.01 1.01 30.91
C LEU A 871 42.63 1.71 30.94
N ASN A 872 42.56 2.91 31.50
CA ASN A 872 41.33 3.69 31.56
C ASN A 872 40.85 4.15 30.17
N LEU A 873 41.76 4.25 29.18
CA LEU A 873 41.39 4.60 27.81
C LEU A 873 40.54 3.51 27.14
N PHE A 874 40.71 2.24 27.51
CA PHE A 874 39.88 1.14 27.00
C PHE A 874 38.47 1.11 27.60
N LEU A 875 38.26 1.81 28.71
CA LEU A 875 36.98 1.88 29.41
C LEU A 875 36.15 3.09 28.99
N VAL A 876 36.71 4.00 28.17
CA VAL A 876 36.06 5.28 27.79
C VAL A 876 34.66 5.05 27.25
N ASN A 877 34.46 4.13 26.32
CA ASN A 877 33.13 3.87 25.76
C ASN A 877 32.12 3.39 26.80
N ARG A 878 32.51 2.43 27.65
CA ARG A 878 31.64 1.84 28.68
C ARG A 878 31.27 2.86 29.77
N VAL A 879 32.25 3.66 30.19
CA VAL A 879 32.05 4.64 31.27
C VAL A 879 31.38 5.91 30.73
N ALA A 880 31.91 6.49 29.64
CA ALA A 880 31.37 7.72 29.05
C ALA A 880 29.95 7.52 28.53
N GLY A 881 29.68 6.39 27.86
CA GLY A 881 28.34 6.09 27.36
C GLY A 881 27.31 5.98 28.48
N VAL A 882 27.59 5.20 29.52
CA VAL A 882 26.62 5.01 30.62
C VAL A 882 26.39 6.31 31.40
N VAL A 883 27.45 7.09 31.65
CA VAL A 883 27.37 8.30 32.48
C VAL A 883 26.75 9.49 31.74
N TRP A 884 27.10 9.71 30.47
CA TRP A 884 26.73 10.93 29.76
C TRP A 884 25.61 10.77 28.74
N VAL A 885 25.38 9.55 28.26
CA VAL A 885 24.31 9.25 27.29
C VAL A 885 23.16 8.53 27.98
N GLY A 886 23.49 7.56 28.83
CA GLY A 886 22.51 6.75 29.56
C GLY A 886 22.14 5.46 28.82
N ARG A 887 21.83 4.43 29.61
CA ARG A 887 21.56 3.06 29.13
C ARG A 887 20.42 2.94 28.11
N PRO A 888 19.28 3.65 28.20
CA PRO A 888 18.20 3.53 27.22
C PRO A 888 18.62 3.92 25.79
N LEU A 889 19.43 4.97 25.64
CA LEU A 889 19.92 5.42 24.33
C LEU A 889 21.03 4.50 23.80
N LEU A 890 21.83 3.90 24.69
CA LEU A 890 22.78 2.83 24.31
C LEU A 890 22.06 1.55 23.87
N LEU A 891 20.97 1.18 24.53
CA LEU A 891 20.10 0.06 24.13
C LEU A 891 19.54 0.32 22.73
N LEU A 892 18.97 1.50 22.49
CA LEU A 892 18.46 1.90 21.16
C LEU A 892 19.57 1.84 20.10
N ARG A 893 20.79 2.26 20.43
CA ARG A 893 21.96 2.14 19.53
C ARG A 893 22.32 0.69 19.24
N GLY A 894 22.30 -0.19 20.24
CA GLY A 894 22.51 -1.63 20.04
C GLY A 894 21.43 -2.27 19.16
N ILE A 895 20.17 -1.90 19.38
CA ILE A 895 19.02 -2.40 18.59
C ILE A 895 19.12 -1.94 17.13
N THR A 896 19.53 -0.69 16.86
CA THR A 896 19.74 -0.24 15.47
C THR A 896 20.83 -1.04 14.77
N ALA A 897 21.91 -1.39 15.47
CA ALA A 897 22.95 -2.25 14.90
C ALA A 897 22.45 -3.69 14.62
N LEU A 898 21.62 -4.26 15.50
CA LEU A 898 20.98 -5.56 15.28
C LEU A 898 20.00 -5.54 14.10
N ALA A 899 19.23 -4.45 13.95
CA ALA A 899 18.35 -4.26 12.81
C ALA A 899 19.15 -4.32 11.50
N LEU A 900 20.27 -3.59 11.40
CA LEU A 900 21.14 -3.61 10.23
C LEU A 900 21.74 -4.98 9.91
N LEU A 901 22.07 -5.78 10.92
CA LEU A 901 22.58 -7.14 10.73
C LEU A 901 21.51 -8.14 10.30
N SER A 902 20.25 -7.82 10.55
CA SER A 902 19.10 -8.69 10.33
C SER A 902 18.21 -8.23 9.16
N THR A 903 18.67 -7.24 8.39
CA THR A 903 17.99 -6.69 7.21
C THR A 903 18.78 -6.99 5.94
N ALA A 904 18.10 -7.49 4.91
CA ALA A 904 18.65 -7.61 3.57
C ALA A 904 18.37 -6.34 2.76
N SER A 905 19.21 -6.06 1.77
CA SER A 905 18.98 -5.01 0.78
C SER A 905 18.75 -5.63 -0.60
N LEU A 906 17.80 -5.09 -1.35
CA LEU A 906 17.58 -5.39 -2.77
C LEU A 906 17.67 -4.08 -3.55
N GLU A 907 18.46 -4.06 -4.62
CA GLU A 907 18.60 -2.89 -5.48
C GLU A 907 17.89 -3.14 -6.81
N LEU A 908 17.07 -2.18 -7.23
CA LEU A 908 16.50 -2.18 -8.56
C LEU A 908 17.53 -1.65 -9.56
N THR A 909 17.94 -2.47 -10.52
CA THR A 909 18.98 -2.11 -11.49
C THR A 909 18.49 -2.25 -12.92
N LEU A 910 18.96 -1.35 -13.79
CA LEU A 910 18.78 -1.45 -15.25
C LEU A 910 20.02 -2.12 -15.84
N THR A 911 19.85 -3.34 -16.33
CA THR A 911 20.89 -4.13 -16.99
C THR A 911 20.67 -4.12 -18.50
N HIS A 912 21.77 -4.16 -19.27
CA HIS A 912 21.74 -4.13 -20.74
C HIS A 912 20.91 -2.98 -21.35
N SER A 913 20.75 -1.86 -20.64
CA SER A 913 19.93 -0.69 -21.03
C SER A 913 18.45 -1.00 -21.35
N LEU A 914 17.94 -2.16 -20.92
CA LEU A 914 16.59 -2.63 -21.23
C LEU A 914 15.94 -3.37 -20.06
N VAL A 915 16.68 -4.26 -19.41
CA VAL A 915 16.12 -5.21 -18.43
C VAL A 915 16.19 -4.59 -17.04
N THR A 916 15.03 -4.36 -16.43
CA THR A 916 14.92 -3.90 -15.05
C THR A 916 14.62 -5.07 -14.12
N GLY A 917 15.38 -5.21 -13.04
CA GLY A 917 15.19 -6.30 -12.08
C GLY A 917 15.87 -6.04 -10.74
N PHE A 918 15.43 -6.79 -9.73
CA PHE A 918 16.04 -6.75 -8.40
C PHE A 918 17.33 -7.57 -8.37
N VAL A 919 18.36 -7.02 -7.74
CA VAL A 919 19.63 -7.68 -7.53
C VAL A 919 20.00 -7.57 -6.05
N VAL A 920 20.55 -8.64 -5.49
CA VAL A 920 21.11 -8.64 -4.13
C VAL A 920 22.55 -8.10 -4.19
N PRO A 921 22.84 -6.90 -3.67
CA PRO A 921 24.20 -6.39 -3.60
C PRO A 921 25.02 -7.19 -2.57
N THR A 922 26.33 -7.33 -2.82
CA THR A 922 27.23 -7.94 -1.84
C THR A 922 27.46 -6.99 -0.67
N VAL A 923 27.20 -7.45 0.56
CA VAL A 923 27.43 -6.64 1.76
C VAL A 923 28.94 -6.62 2.06
N PRO A 924 29.60 -5.44 2.04
CA PRO A 924 31.01 -5.37 2.35
C PRO A 924 31.31 -5.82 3.80
N TRP A 925 32.37 -6.61 3.98
CA TRP A 925 32.74 -7.20 5.28
C TRP A 925 32.88 -6.17 6.41
N TYR A 926 33.34 -4.96 6.10
CA TYR A 926 33.53 -3.90 7.09
C TYR A 926 32.20 -3.41 7.68
N LYS A 927 31.08 -3.44 6.93
CA LYS A 927 29.76 -3.07 7.45
C LYS A 927 29.32 -4.05 8.54
N VAL A 928 29.60 -5.35 8.35
CA VAL A 928 29.28 -6.41 9.31
C VAL A 928 30.11 -6.23 10.59
N VAL A 929 31.42 -6.00 10.46
CA VAL A 929 32.31 -5.75 11.60
C VAL A 929 31.88 -4.50 12.38
N LEU A 930 31.52 -3.44 11.67
CA LEU A 930 31.08 -2.18 12.27
C LEU A 930 29.77 -2.36 13.05
N SER A 931 28.74 -2.94 12.43
CA SER A 931 27.47 -3.21 13.11
C SER A 931 27.63 -4.21 14.25
N GLY A 932 28.49 -5.23 14.10
CA GLY A 932 28.82 -6.15 15.18
C GLY A 932 29.47 -5.46 16.39
N GLY A 933 30.35 -4.48 16.13
CA GLY A 933 30.93 -3.64 17.19
C GLY A 933 29.87 -2.81 17.91
N GLU A 934 28.94 -2.20 17.18
CA GLU A 934 27.86 -1.38 17.76
C GLU A 934 26.80 -2.23 18.50
N ALA A 935 26.59 -3.48 18.10
CA ALA A 935 25.74 -4.40 18.84
C ALA A 935 26.27 -4.69 20.27
N THR A 936 27.56 -4.47 20.54
CA THR A 936 28.13 -4.69 21.88
C THR A 936 27.66 -3.69 22.95
N TRP A 937 26.97 -2.61 22.57
CA TRP A 937 26.34 -1.68 23.51
C TRP A 937 25.16 -2.29 24.30
N LEU A 938 24.68 -3.47 23.91
CA LEU A 938 23.64 -4.23 24.63
C LEU A 938 24.15 -4.94 25.90
N VAL A 939 25.47 -5.05 26.08
CA VAL A 939 26.11 -5.67 27.26
C VAL A 939 26.21 -4.65 28.40
#